data_AF-B8GJ12-F1
#
_entry.id   AF-B8GJ12-F1
#
_cell.length_a   1.000
_cell.length_b   1.000
_cell.length_c   1.000
_cell.angle_alpha   90.00
_cell.angle_beta   90.00
_cell.angle_gamma   90.00
#
_symmetry.space_group_name_H-M   'P 1'
#
loop_
_entity.id
_entity.type
_entity.pdbx_description
1 polymer ?
#
loop_
_entity_poly.entity_id
_entity_poly.type
_entity_poly.pdbx_seq_one_letter_code
_entity_poly.pdbx_strand_id
1 'polypeptide(L)'
;MPNMEQNSPGKKVLRRSNLSLFFTIGLTALLISTIIPCVMGASTVDLGSASNFAILAKSGITNTGTTQITGNIGVSPIAASSMTGFGLTMDPSNLFSTSSQVNGRVYASDYAPATASMMTTSVSAMEAAYTDAAGRVPTVNDLGAGDIGGMNLIPGVYRWSSGVTVSTDVTLSGGPDDIWIFQVAGTLGISSGQHVILSGGAQAKNVFWVVAGQTTLGTNSNFSGNILDQTGIALQTGAILNGRALAQTLVTLDSNTVNGPIIPVTTTPTTIPPTTVTPTTTVTPTPTSTATTTPTTTSTTIPPTTVTPTTTVTPTPTSTATTTPTTTSTTTVTPTSTTVPTTAPTPTSTATTTPTTTSTSTVTPTSTTVPTTAPTPTSTSTTTVTPINTPTTTPSSNPTTQATIVPTTQTNVPVKSTITTAVPTQTVAPTLTQAPVQTTPVDQITQPIGTNPTPGTDSYQPPLVKPIGPPSVITQPIVITQPGYYVIDTDVHNTTAPIYIDIRTSNVTIEGNGHTIDGVDSDNSFGIRVLGNGTLTGITIQNITLRDFANGISLYDTTHSRIIWVNSSSNTYNGIMIIGGGDNYLGNNIIHQDDDGIYLAATDRTLVINNTVTENHRGSGIHLSQNCLDVNMTGNLLEGDDEGFEIEDAVNATIQHNRISSSTYFGLNLTTAKNLTVVDNYLDNRVNVNLPNDTVNVIWNLPASTGENIIGNNVTGGNYWGGLDGTGFSDIAADNNNDGFADTPYIIGGIGTDQLPLVRFTHVQIETNVTDARTNSEPVVQELDPITQGTTTLSFGLQKVYPIGSSFSR
;
A
#
# COMPACT_ATOMS: atom_id res chain seq x y z
N MET A 1 -45.97 -97.80 30.00
CA MET A 1 -46.43 -96.52 29.40
C MET A 1 -45.65 -95.38 30.06
N PRO A 2 -45.43 -94.24 29.40
CA PRO A 2 -44.38 -93.29 29.77
C PRO A 2 -44.78 -92.30 30.88
N ASN A 3 -43.81 -91.88 31.70
CA ASN A 3 -43.41 -90.47 31.88
C ASN A 3 -42.42 -90.26 33.05
N MET A 4 -41.63 -89.16 32.96
CA MET A 4 -41.04 -88.39 34.08
C MET A 4 -40.02 -89.09 35.03
N GLU A 5 -39.10 -88.39 35.71
CA GLU A 5 -38.36 -87.13 35.44
C GLU A 5 -37.14 -87.01 36.41
N GLN A 6 -36.23 -86.08 36.11
CA GLN A 6 -35.30 -85.39 37.03
C GLN A 6 -34.02 -86.04 37.64
N ASN A 7 -32.98 -85.19 37.64
CA ASN A 7 -31.91 -84.97 38.63
C ASN A 7 -30.74 -85.96 38.88
N SER A 8 -29.58 -85.60 38.28
CA SER A 8 -28.39 -85.02 38.97
C SER A 8 -27.55 -85.86 39.97
N PRO A 9 -26.24 -85.56 40.16
CA PRO A 9 -25.18 -85.52 39.13
C PRO A 9 -23.91 -86.30 39.54
N GLY A 10 -23.12 -86.82 38.57
CA GLY A 10 -21.91 -87.60 38.90
C GLY A 10 -20.83 -87.72 37.80
N LYS A 11 -19.74 -86.95 37.97
CA LYS A 11 -18.34 -87.18 37.50
C LYS A 11 -18.05 -87.79 36.10
N LYS A 12 -17.45 -86.93 35.25
CA LYS A 12 -16.29 -87.16 34.33
C LYS A 12 -16.52 -87.85 32.95
N VAL A 13 -15.54 -87.56 32.07
CA VAL A 13 -15.17 -88.20 30.76
C VAL A 13 -16.19 -87.95 29.63
N LEU A 14 -15.86 -87.19 28.57
CA LEU A 14 -15.00 -87.62 27.45
C LEU A 14 -14.44 -86.45 26.59
N ARG A 15 -13.48 -86.73 25.70
CA ARG A 15 -13.08 -85.86 24.58
C ARG A 15 -13.88 -86.19 23.31
N ARG A 16 -14.43 -85.17 22.64
CA ARG A 16 -14.58 -84.95 21.16
C ARG A 16 -15.54 -83.76 20.99
N SER A 17 -15.12 -82.62 20.45
CA SER A 17 -14.90 -82.38 19.01
C SER A 17 -16.21 -82.38 18.21
N ASN A 18 -16.92 -81.24 18.17
CA ASN A 18 -17.34 -80.61 16.90
C ASN A 18 -18.02 -79.23 17.07
N LEU A 19 -17.71 -78.35 16.13
CA LEU A 19 -18.50 -77.25 15.55
C LEU A 19 -18.97 -76.05 16.41
N SER A 20 -18.32 -74.91 16.12
CA SER A 20 -18.81 -73.52 16.13
C SER A 20 -19.88 -73.05 17.11
N LEU A 21 -19.44 -72.26 18.09
CA LEU A 21 -20.20 -71.10 18.59
C LEU A 21 -19.22 -69.93 18.76
N PHE A 22 -19.40 -68.83 18.02
CA PHE A 22 -18.59 -67.62 18.21
C PHE A 22 -19.00 -66.95 19.53
N PHE A 23 -18.07 -66.89 20.48
CA PHE A 23 -18.31 -66.22 21.75
C PHE A 23 -17.98 -64.73 21.61
N THR A 24 -18.96 -63.86 21.86
CA THR A 24 -18.81 -62.41 21.71
C THR A 24 -17.85 -61.87 22.77
N ILE A 25 -16.59 -61.64 22.38
CA ILE A 25 -15.65 -60.84 23.18
C ILE A 25 -16.08 -59.38 23.03
N GLY A 26 -16.47 -58.76 24.14
CA GLY A 26 -16.78 -57.34 24.19
C GLY A 26 -15.51 -56.51 23.97
N LEU A 27 -15.19 -56.18 22.72
CA LEU A 27 -14.10 -55.29 22.38
C LEU A 27 -14.47 -53.86 22.79
N THR A 28 -14.03 -53.44 23.96
CA THR A 28 -14.09 -52.02 24.37
C THR A 28 -13.16 -51.22 23.47
N ALA A 29 -13.69 -50.72 22.36
CA ALA A 29 -12.98 -49.84 21.46
C ALA A 29 -12.66 -48.52 22.17
N LEU A 30 -11.46 -48.46 22.75
CA LEU A 30 -10.88 -47.21 23.23
C LEU A 30 -10.67 -46.32 21.99
N LEU A 31 -11.60 -45.40 21.77
CA LEU A 31 -11.48 -44.35 20.76
C LEU A 31 -10.33 -43.42 21.17
N ILE A 32 -9.12 -43.82 20.81
CA ILE A 32 -8.00 -42.90 20.69
C ILE A 32 -8.39 -41.96 19.56
N SER A 33 -8.97 -40.81 19.93
CA SER A 33 -9.14 -39.70 19.02
C SER A 33 -7.75 -39.26 18.60
N THR A 34 -7.32 -39.72 17.42
CA THR A 34 -6.14 -39.16 16.77
C THR A 34 -6.46 -37.71 16.46
N ILE A 35 -5.96 -36.81 17.31
CA ILE A 35 -5.85 -35.39 16.99
C ILE A 35 -4.92 -35.33 15.78
N ILE A 36 -5.51 -35.36 14.59
CA ILE A 36 -4.87 -34.87 13.39
C ILE A 36 -4.67 -33.38 13.70
N PRO A 37 -3.43 -32.89 13.86
CA PRO A 37 -3.24 -31.46 14.07
C PRO A 37 -3.81 -30.76 12.84
N CYS A 38 -4.72 -29.81 13.06
CA CYS A 38 -5.16 -28.94 11.99
C CYS A 38 -3.93 -28.14 11.53
N VAL A 39 -3.36 -28.53 10.39
CA VAL A 39 -2.23 -27.82 9.81
C VAL A 39 -2.77 -26.48 9.34
N MET A 40 -2.55 -25.45 10.17
CA MET A 40 -2.77 -24.07 9.78
C MET A 40 -1.89 -23.83 8.55
N GLY A 41 -2.53 -23.61 7.39
CA GLY A 41 -1.81 -23.32 6.16
C GLY A 41 -0.96 -22.06 6.34
N ALA A 42 0.18 -22.01 5.65
CA ALA A 42 0.97 -20.79 5.64
C ALA A 42 0.12 -19.63 5.09
N SER A 43 0.18 -18.46 5.71
CA SER A 43 -0.35 -17.24 5.11
C SER A 43 0.47 -16.89 3.86
N THR A 44 -0.16 -16.26 2.86
CA THR A 44 0.57 -15.76 1.69
C THR A 44 1.66 -14.76 2.11
N VAL A 45 2.69 -14.60 1.29
CA VAL A 45 3.63 -13.48 1.38
C VAL A 45 3.05 -12.33 0.57
N ASP A 46 3.02 -11.12 1.14
CA ASP A 46 2.68 -9.92 0.37
C ASP A 46 3.93 -9.47 -0.41
N LEU A 47 3.76 -9.15 -1.69
CA LEU A 47 4.81 -8.66 -2.57
C LEU A 47 4.71 -7.14 -2.80
N GLY A 48 3.66 -6.47 -2.29
CA GLY A 48 3.41 -5.05 -2.49
C GLY A 48 3.50 -4.63 -3.96
N SER A 49 4.19 -3.52 -4.24
CA SER A 49 4.45 -3.05 -5.61
C SER A 49 5.38 -3.95 -6.43
N ALA A 50 6.24 -4.78 -5.81
CA ALA A 50 7.03 -5.78 -6.51
C ALA A 50 6.16 -6.87 -7.18
N SER A 51 4.89 -7.01 -6.75
CA SER A 51 3.92 -7.88 -7.42
C SER A 51 3.71 -7.53 -8.90
N ASN A 52 3.97 -6.29 -9.33
CA ASN A 52 3.78 -5.83 -10.71
C ASN A 52 4.87 -6.28 -11.70
N PHE A 53 5.92 -6.95 -11.21
CA PHE A 53 7.10 -7.32 -11.99
C PHE A 53 7.21 -8.83 -12.21
N ALA A 54 7.67 -9.21 -13.40
CA ALA A 54 8.17 -10.53 -13.73
C ALA A 54 9.65 -10.68 -13.31
N ILE A 55 10.44 -9.62 -13.46
CA ILE A 55 11.83 -9.54 -12.99
C ILE A 55 12.09 -8.19 -12.32
N LEU A 56 12.66 -8.19 -11.12
CA LEU A 56 13.10 -7.00 -10.39
C LEU A 56 14.49 -7.26 -9.81
N ALA A 57 15.44 -6.36 -10.04
CA ALA A 57 16.85 -6.58 -9.66
C ALA A 57 17.56 -5.28 -9.21
N LYS A 58 18.39 -5.33 -8.16
CA LYS A 58 19.09 -4.12 -7.66
C LYS A 58 20.38 -3.76 -8.38
N SER A 59 21.07 -4.73 -8.98
CA SER A 59 22.40 -4.56 -9.60
C SER A 59 22.46 -5.05 -11.06
N GLY A 60 21.32 -5.16 -11.73
CA GLY A 60 21.23 -5.36 -13.18
C GLY A 60 20.34 -6.54 -13.60
N ILE A 61 19.99 -6.57 -14.89
CA ILE A 61 19.38 -7.72 -15.56
C ILE A 61 20.16 -7.92 -16.87
N THR A 62 20.87 -9.04 -17.03
CA THR A 62 21.69 -9.29 -18.22
C THR A 62 21.12 -10.45 -19.02
N ASN A 63 20.96 -10.27 -20.34
CA ASN A 63 20.39 -11.26 -21.24
C ASN A 63 21.38 -11.70 -22.34
N THR A 64 21.46 -13.01 -22.58
CA THR A 64 22.14 -13.62 -23.72
C THR A 64 21.13 -14.40 -24.57
N GLY A 65 21.35 -14.43 -25.89
CA GLY A 65 20.47 -15.17 -26.80
C GLY A 65 19.11 -14.47 -27.02
N THR A 66 18.04 -15.27 -27.11
CA THR A 66 16.67 -14.77 -27.39
C THR A 66 15.72 -15.23 -26.31
N THR A 67 15.44 -14.33 -25.37
CA THR A 67 14.54 -14.56 -24.23
C THR A 67 13.16 -14.01 -24.54
N GLN A 68 12.12 -14.59 -23.95
CA GLN A 68 10.75 -14.07 -23.96
C GLN A 68 10.27 -13.84 -22.53
N ILE A 69 9.94 -12.60 -22.19
CA ILE A 69 9.39 -12.21 -20.89
C ILE A 69 7.96 -11.73 -21.08
N THR A 70 7.06 -12.17 -20.21
CA THR A 70 5.69 -11.67 -20.09
C THR A 70 5.52 -11.03 -18.71
N GLY A 71 5.04 -9.79 -18.68
CA GLY A 71 5.06 -8.92 -17.50
C GLY A 71 6.22 -7.93 -17.51
N ASN A 72 6.20 -6.99 -16.56
CA ASN A 72 7.18 -5.89 -16.51
C ASN A 72 8.55 -6.35 -15.97
N ILE A 73 9.61 -5.63 -16.34
CA ILE A 73 10.93 -5.79 -15.70
C ILE A 73 11.51 -4.44 -15.26
N GLY A 74 12.40 -4.44 -14.27
CA GLY A 74 13.16 -3.23 -13.99
C GLY A 74 14.29 -3.35 -12.97
N VAL A 75 15.05 -2.25 -12.85
CA VAL A 75 16.23 -2.13 -11.98
C VAL A 75 16.23 -0.85 -11.12
N SER A 76 16.63 -0.96 -9.85
CA SER A 76 16.89 0.18 -8.96
C SER A 76 17.68 -0.29 -7.72
N PRO A 77 18.68 0.46 -7.21
CA PRO A 77 19.06 1.82 -7.60
C PRO A 77 19.92 1.91 -8.87
N ILE A 78 20.36 0.79 -9.45
CA ILE A 78 21.23 0.81 -10.63
C ILE A 78 20.49 1.26 -11.91
N ALA A 79 21.18 2.04 -12.74
CA ALA A 79 20.67 2.59 -14.00
C ALA A 79 20.43 1.54 -15.10
N ALA A 80 19.63 1.92 -16.12
CA ALA A 80 19.26 1.09 -17.27
C ALA A 80 20.43 0.62 -18.13
N SER A 81 21.60 1.26 -18.02
CA SER A 81 22.86 0.77 -18.59
C SER A 81 23.21 -0.66 -18.13
N SER A 82 22.69 -1.09 -16.98
CA SER A 82 22.85 -2.43 -16.43
C SER A 82 21.74 -3.42 -16.82
N MET A 83 20.82 -3.02 -17.72
CA MET A 83 19.87 -3.91 -18.39
C MET A 83 20.38 -4.29 -19.79
N THR A 84 21.34 -5.21 -19.84
CA THR A 84 22.08 -5.52 -21.07
C THR A 84 21.45 -6.67 -21.88
N GLY A 85 21.62 -6.65 -23.20
CA GLY A 85 21.13 -7.72 -24.10
C GLY A 85 19.65 -7.64 -24.47
N PHE A 86 18.93 -6.59 -24.07
CA PHE A 86 17.50 -6.41 -24.39
C PHE A 86 17.22 -5.56 -25.64
N GLY A 87 18.14 -4.70 -26.07
CA GLY A 87 17.91 -3.76 -27.19
C GLY A 87 16.84 -2.71 -26.85
N LEU A 88 16.98 -2.08 -25.67
CA LEU A 88 15.98 -1.16 -25.11
C LEU A 88 15.75 0.07 -26.00
N THR A 89 14.49 0.37 -26.25
CA THR A 89 14.04 1.59 -26.93
C THR A 89 13.19 2.41 -25.97
N MET A 90 13.68 3.60 -25.58
CA MET A 90 12.99 4.52 -24.69
C MET A 90 11.64 4.98 -25.28
N ASP A 91 10.59 5.01 -24.47
CA ASP A 91 9.30 5.59 -24.83
C ASP A 91 9.38 7.13 -24.84
N PRO A 92 8.65 7.85 -25.71
CA PRO A 92 8.68 9.33 -25.75
C PRO A 92 8.34 10.04 -24.43
N SER A 93 7.71 9.37 -23.46
CA SER A 93 7.47 9.89 -22.10
C SER A 93 8.71 9.87 -21.19
N ASN A 94 9.77 9.14 -21.55
CA ASN A 94 10.92 8.78 -20.70
C ASN A 94 10.54 8.05 -19.39
N LEU A 95 9.29 7.58 -19.23
CA LEU A 95 8.85 6.82 -18.05
C LEU A 95 9.23 5.34 -18.14
N PHE A 96 9.37 4.78 -19.34
CA PHE A 96 9.72 3.38 -19.53
C PHE A 96 10.46 3.18 -20.86
N SER A 97 11.06 2.01 -21.03
CA SER A 97 11.53 1.55 -22.34
C SER A 97 10.84 0.24 -22.74
N THR A 98 11.02 -0.14 -23.99
CA THR A 98 10.41 -1.31 -24.63
C THR A 98 11.49 -2.20 -25.23
N SER A 99 11.18 -3.49 -25.39
CA SER A 99 12.03 -4.49 -26.04
C SER A 99 11.17 -5.52 -26.75
N SER A 100 11.61 -6.04 -27.90
CA SER A 100 10.97 -7.16 -28.59
C SER A 100 11.03 -8.48 -27.79
N GLN A 101 11.81 -8.53 -26.71
CA GLN A 101 11.92 -9.66 -25.79
C GLN A 101 11.01 -9.52 -24.54
N VAL A 102 10.31 -8.39 -24.39
CA VAL A 102 9.50 -8.08 -23.19
C VAL A 102 8.08 -7.70 -23.59
N ASN A 103 7.13 -8.62 -23.39
CA ASN A 103 5.70 -8.38 -23.42
C ASN A 103 5.25 -7.72 -22.11
N GLY A 104 5.60 -6.44 -21.97
CA GLY A 104 5.47 -5.63 -20.77
C GLY A 104 6.27 -4.33 -20.92
N ARG A 105 6.44 -3.57 -19.83
CA ARG A 105 7.31 -2.39 -19.80
C ARG A 105 8.64 -2.69 -19.09
N VAL A 106 9.68 -2.00 -19.52
CA VAL A 106 11.00 -1.99 -18.89
C VAL A 106 11.17 -0.69 -18.13
N TYR A 107 11.64 -0.73 -16.88
CA TYR A 107 11.77 0.42 -15.98
C TYR A 107 13.15 0.49 -15.30
N ALA A 108 13.61 1.69 -14.93
CA ALA A 108 14.90 1.88 -14.27
C ALA A 108 14.93 3.12 -13.36
N SER A 109 15.95 3.22 -12.50
CA SER A 109 16.16 4.37 -11.59
C SER A 109 16.58 5.66 -12.31
N ASP A 110 17.18 5.57 -13.50
CA ASP A 110 17.62 6.71 -14.33
C ASP A 110 16.56 7.18 -15.34
N TYR A 111 15.32 6.69 -15.21
CA TYR A 111 14.17 7.14 -16.00
C TYR A 111 13.48 8.33 -15.34
N ALA A 112 12.43 8.88 -15.95
CA ALA A 112 11.75 10.07 -15.43
C ALA A 112 11.26 9.89 -13.97
N PRO A 113 11.22 10.94 -13.12
CA PRO A 113 11.22 10.81 -11.66
C PRO A 113 10.12 9.92 -11.05
N ALA A 114 8.92 9.92 -11.62
CA ALA A 114 7.82 9.04 -11.18
C ALA A 114 8.18 7.55 -11.29
N THR A 115 8.93 7.16 -12.33
CA THR A 115 9.45 5.80 -12.49
C THR A 115 10.58 5.51 -11.52
N ALA A 116 11.52 6.45 -11.33
CA ALA A 116 12.61 6.28 -10.38
C ALA A 116 12.09 5.98 -8.96
N SER A 117 11.07 6.72 -8.52
CA SER A 117 10.36 6.47 -7.26
C SER A 117 9.61 5.13 -7.25
N MET A 118 8.76 4.86 -8.25
CA MET A 118 8.00 3.61 -8.34
C MET A 118 8.91 2.37 -8.31
N MET A 119 10.10 2.47 -8.92
CA MET A 119 11.14 1.44 -8.85
C MET A 119 11.75 1.30 -7.45
N THR A 120 12.02 2.40 -6.75
CA THR A 120 12.47 2.37 -5.35
C THR A 120 11.43 1.73 -4.44
N THR A 121 10.16 2.15 -4.51
CA THR A 121 9.06 1.55 -3.73
C THR A 121 8.91 0.05 -4.02
N SER A 122 9.09 -0.36 -5.29
CA SER A 122 9.05 -1.77 -5.69
C SER A 122 10.21 -2.57 -5.12
N VAL A 123 11.41 -1.99 -5.03
CA VAL A 123 12.57 -2.64 -4.40
C VAL A 123 12.39 -2.75 -2.88
N SER A 124 11.87 -1.72 -2.21
CA SER A 124 11.53 -1.79 -0.78
C SER A 124 10.46 -2.85 -0.50
N ALA A 125 9.44 -2.98 -1.36
CA ALA A 125 8.43 -4.03 -1.26
C ALA A 125 9.01 -5.45 -1.42
N MET A 126 9.98 -5.64 -2.33
CA MET A 126 10.72 -6.90 -2.48
C MET A 126 11.55 -7.24 -1.21
N GLU A 127 12.19 -6.25 -0.59
CA GLU A 127 12.99 -6.45 0.63
C GLU A 127 12.12 -6.73 1.86
N ALA A 128 10.97 -6.07 1.97
CA ALA A 128 9.94 -6.39 2.95
C ALA A 128 9.39 -7.82 2.77
N ALA A 129 9.04 -8.20 1.54
CA ALA A 129 8.56 -9.54 1.21
C ALA A 129 9.58 -10.64 1.53
N TYR A 130 10.86 -10.42 1.22
CA TYR A 130 11.96 -11.32 1.61
C TYR A 130 12.04 -11.47 3.14
N THR A 131 11.98 -10.35 3.87
CA THR A 131 12.11 -10.31 5.32
C THR A 131 10.95 -11.01 6.03
N ASP A 132 9.72 -10.75 5.60
CA ASP A 132 8.50 -11.43 6.07
C ASP A 132 8.57 -12.94 5.80
N ALA A 133 8.86 -13.34 4.56
CA ALA A 133 8.90 -14.73 4.16
C ALA A 133 10.03 -15.53 4.85
N ALA A 134 11.18 -14.89 5.10
CA ALA A 134 12.28 -15.45 5.90
C ALA A 134 11.97 -15.51 7.41
N GLY A 135 11.11 -14.62 7.91
CA GLY A 135 10.68 -14.55 9.30
C GLY A 135 9.62 -15.59 9.71
N ARG A 136 8.94 -16.22 8.75
CA ARG A 136 7.88 -17.22 9.03
C ARG A 136 8.38 -18.40 9.87
N VAL A 137 7.52 -18.91 10.76
CA VAL A 137 7.84 -20.08 11.59
C VAL A 137 7.77 -21.36 10.75
N PRO A 138 8.86 -22.16 10.65
CA PRO A 138 8.88 -23.36 9.81
C PRO A 138 8.16 -24.55 10.45
N THR A 139 7.31 -25.20 9.65
CA THR A 139 6.64 -26.47 9.99
C THR A 139 7.48 -27.71 9.69
N VAL A 140 8.44 -27.60 8.76
CA VAL A 140 9.36 -28.67 8.36
C VAL A 140 10.78 -28.10 8.27
N ASN A 141 11.78 -28.83 8.76
CA ASN A 141 13.18 -28.40 8.77
C ASN A 141 14.09 -29.45 8.11
N ASP A 142 15.07 -29.00 7.33
CA ASP A 142 16.17 -29.75 6.70
C ASP A 142 15.74 -31.00 5.91
N LEU A 143 14.54 -30.94 5.28
CA LEU A 143 13.97 -32.05 4.52
C LEU A 143 14.91 -32.53 3.40
N GLY A 144 15.08 -33.86 3.28
CA GLY A 144 15.97 -34.45 2.28
C GLY A 144 17.46 -34.13 2.47
N ALA A 145 17.85 -33.53 3.60
CA ALA A 145 19.19 -32.96 3.82
C ALA A 145 19.61 -31.96 2.73
N GLY A 146 18.64 -31.27 2.12
CA GLY A 146 18.83 -30.29 1.07
C GLY A 146 18.42 -30.76 -0.33
N ASP A 147 18.43 -32.06 -0.65
CA ASP A 147 17.90 -32.55 -1.93
C ASP A 147 16.43 -32.95 -1.80
N ILE A 148 15.54 -32.24 -2.49
CA ILE A 148 14.09 -32.49 -2.51
C ILE A 148 13.64 -33.18 -3.81
N GLY A 149 14.56 -33.66 -4.63
CA GLY A 149 14.24 -34.34 -5.88
C GLY A 149 13.39 -35.60 -5.68
N GLY A 150 12.42 -35.81 -6.56
CA GLY A 150 11.48 -36.94 -6.51
C GLY A 150 10.45 -36.87 -5.39
N MET A 151 10.43 -35.80 -4.59
CA MET A 151 9.46 -35.63 -3.50
C MET A 151 8.13 -35.06 -3.99
N ASN A 152 7.08 -35.32 -3.21
CA ASN A 152 5.80 -34.63 -3.32
C ASN A 152 5.53 -33.83 -2.04
N LEU A 153 5.49 -32.50 -2.16
CA LEU A 153 5.45 -31.56 -1.05
C LEU A 153 4.04 -30.96 -0.90
N ILE A 154 3.45 -31.16 0.27
CA ILE A 154 2.17 -30.58 0.66
C ILE A 154 2.34 -29.10 1.07
N PRO A 155 1.27 -28.31 1.23
CA PRO A 155 1.37 -26.89 1.60
C PRO A 155 1.99 -26.70 2.99
N GLY A 156 2.73 -25.61 3.20
CA GLY A 156 3.38 -25.31 4.48
C GLY A 156 4.62 -24.43 4.38
N VAL A 157 5.25 -24.19 5.54
CA VAL A 157 6.54 -23.49 5.65
C VAL A 157 7.65 -24.52 5.88
N TYR A 158 8.62 -24.52 4.98
CA TYR A 158 9.79 -25.40 4.99
C TYR A 158 11.06 -24.56 5.16
N ARG A 159 12.04 -25.06 5.90
CA ARG A 159 13.33 -24.38 6.11
C ARG A 159 14.52 -25.32 5.96
N TRP A 160 15.60 -24.79 5.42
CA TRP A 160 16.91 -25.45 5.39
C TRP A 160 17.98 -24.55 5.98
N SER A 161 18.83 -25.14 6.82
CA SER A 161 20.09 -24.57 7.31
C SER A 161 21.20 -24.61 6.24
N SER A 162 20.98 -25.36 5.16
CA SER A 162 21.86 -25.52 4.00
C SER A 162 21.28 -24.88 2.74
N GLY A 163 21.99 -25.03 1.61
CA GLY A 163 21.36 -24.88 0.29
C GLY A 163 20.37 -26.01 -0.01
N VAL A 164 19.51 -25.77 -1.00
CA VAL A 164 18.52 -26.73 -1.53
C VAL A 164 18.84 -27.08 -2.97
N THR A 165 18.61 -28.33 -3.35
CA THR A 165 18.75 -28.82 -4.72
C THR A 165 17.50 -29.61 -5.14
N VAL A 166 17.13 -29.49 -6.41
CA VAL A 166 16.18 -30.38 -7.09
C VAL A 166 17.00 -31.22 -8.07
N SER A 167 17.43 -32.41 -7.64
CA SER A 167 18.25 -33.34 -8.45
C SER A 167 17.42 -34.08 -9.51
N THR A 168 16.15 -34.28 -9.22
CA THR A 168 15.10 -34.88 -10.05
C THR A 168 13.79 -34.12 -9.82
N ASP A 169 12.81 -34.20 -10.74
CA ASP A 169 11.53 -33.49 -10.62
C ASP A 169 10.91 -33.51 -9.20
N VAL A 170 10.47 -32.35 -8.72
CA VAL A 170 9.75 -32.20 -7.45
C VAL A 170 8.31 -31.76 -7.72
N THR A 171 7.35 -32.38 -7.03
CA THR A 171 5.92 -32.04 -7.16
C THR A 171 5.44 -31.27 -5.95
N LEU A 172 4.65 -30.22 -6.17
CA LEU A 172 3.87 -29.53 -5.16
C LEU A 172 2.40 -29.96 -5.29
N SER A 173 1.81 -30.48 -4.22
CA SER A 173 0.42 -31.01 -4.21
C SER A 173 -0.46 -30.26 -3.23
N GLY A 174 -1.41 -29.47 -3.74
CA GLY A 174 -2.41 -28.77 -2.93
C GLY A 174 -3.47 -28.09 -3.79
N GLY A 175 -4.45 -27.48 -3.13
CA GLY A 175 -5.52 -26.73 -3.79
C GLY A 175 -5.03 -25.40 -4.39
N PRO A 176 -5.93 -24.67 -5.09
CA PRO A 176 -5.58 -23.40 -5.74
C PRO A 176 -5.07 -22.34 -4.76
N ASP A 177 -5.62 -22.29 -3.55
CA ASP A 177 -5.36 -21.22 -2.56
C ASP A 177 -4.38 -21.65 -1.46
N ASP A 178 -3.78 -22.84 -1.60
CA ASP A 178 -2.79 -23.34 -0.66
C ASP A 178 -1.41 -22.71 -0.95
N ILE A 179 -0.61 -22.51 0.10
CA ILE A 179 0.64 -21.74 0.09
C ILE A 179 1.85 -22.64 0.40
N TRP A 180 2.97 -22.39 -0.30
CA TRP A 180 4.29 -22.95 0.01
C TRP A 180 5.29 -21.83 0.28
N ILE A 181 6.06 -21.94 1.36
CA ILE A 181 7.18 -21.03 1.65
C ILE A 181 8.43 -21.88 1.91
N PHE A 182 9.45 -21.70 1.08
CA PHE A 182 10.71 -22.44 1.14
C PHE A 182 11.85 -21.50 1.57
N GLN A 183 12.25 -21.55 2.83
CA GLN A 183 13.33 -20.76 3.42
C GLN A 183 14.68 -21.48 3.26
N VAL A 184 15.59 -20.94 2.44
CA VAL A 184 16.85 -21.58 2.08
C VAL A 184 18.03 -20.69 2.52
N ALA A 185 18.77 -21.14 3.55
CA ALA A 185 19.91 -20.39 4.08
C ALA A 185 21.18 -20.46 3.22
N GLY A 186 21.22 -21.35 2.22
CA GLY A 186 22.26 -21.39 1.19
C GLY A 186 21.73 -21.04 -0.21
N THR A 187 22.33 -21.62 -1.24
CA THR A 187 21.90 -21.53 -2.64
C THR A 187 20.68 -22.40 -2.95
N LEU A 188 19.88 -22.04 -3.96
CA LEU A 188 18.83 -22.90 -4.54
C LEU A 188 19.23 -23.38 -5.94
N GLY A 189 19.39 -24.68 -6.15
CA GLY A 189 19.81 -25.25 -7.45
C GLY A 189 18.74 -26.16 -8.08
N ILE A 190 18.27 -25.83 -9.28
CA ILE A 190 17.41 -26.71 -10.08
C ILE A 190 18.26 -27.36 -11.17
N SER A 191 18.30 -28.68 -11.20
CA SER A 191 19.17 -29.41 -12.13
C SER A 191 18.68 -29.31 -13.58
N SER A 192 19.59 -29.50 -14.54
CA SER A 192 19.27 -29.46 -15.97
C SER A 192 18.08 -30.35 -16.32
N GLY A 193 17.10 -29.80 -17.02
CA GLY A 193 15.90 -30.51 -17.47
C GLY A 193 14.95 -30.98 -16.36
N GLN A 194 15.13 -30.54 -15.10
CA GLN A 194 14.23 -30.91 -14.00
C GLN A 194 13.16 -29.84 -13.77
N HIS A 195 12.07 -30.23 -13.10
CA HIS A 195 10.84 -29.46 -13.03
C HIS A 195 10.33 -29.30 -11.59
N VAL A 196 9.80 -28.10 -11.29
CA VAL A 196 8.94 -27.84 -10.13
C VAL A 196 7.50 -27.92 -10.60
N ILE A 197 6.90 -29.10 -10.44
CA ILE A 197 5.60 -29.46 -10.98
C ILE A 197 4.49 -29.04 -10.01
N LEU A 198 3.47 -28.33 -10.48
CA LEU A 198 2.28 -28.01 -9.70
C LEU A 198 1.17 -29.04 -9.95
N SER A 199 0.45 -29.42 -8.90
CA SER A 199 -0.62 -30.43 -8.97
C SER A 199 -1.69 -30.21 -7.88
N GLY A 200 -2.87 -30.80 -8.08
CA GLY A 200 -4.03 -30.65 -7.17
C GLY A 200 -4.84 -29.35 -7.33
N GLY A 201 -4.30 -28.37 -8.07
CA GLY A 201 -4.87 -27.03 -8.23
C GLY A 201 -3.86 -25.92 -7.92
N ALA A 202 -2.76 -26.24 -7.22
CA ALA A 202 -1.67 -25.34 -6.83
C ALA A 202 -1.28 -24.32 -7.92
N GLN A 203 -1.18 -23.04 -7.53
CA GLN A 203 -0.85 -21.92 -8.42
C GLN A 203 0.55 -21.37 -8.13
N ALA A 204 1.34 -21.08 -9.17
CA ALA A 204 2.70 -20.54 -9.01
C ALA A 204 2.74 -19.22 -8.22
N LYS A 205 1.65 -18.42 -8.27
CA LYS A 205 1.50 -17.17 -7.52
C LYS A 205 1.58 -17.36 -6.00
N ASN A 206 1.27 -18.57 -5.50
CA ASN A 206 1.21 -18.95 -4.08
C ASN A 206 2.45 -19.72 -3.58
N VAL A 207 3.47 -19.87 -4.43
CA VAL A 207 4.72 -20.56 -4.09
C VAL A 207 5.82 -19.53 -3.94
N PHE A 208 6.48 -19.51 -2.78
CA PHE A 208 7.51 -18.52 -2.44
C PHE A 208 8.82 -19.21 -2.07
N TRP A 209 9.88 -18.89 -2.80
CA TRP A 209 11.23 -19.40 -2.58
C TRP A 209 12.10 -18.27 -2.05
N VAL A 210 12.54 -18.37 -0.80
CA VAL A 210 13.23 -17.32 -0.05
C VAL A 210 14.67 -17.74 0.16
N VAL A 211 15.60 -17.15 -0.58
CA VAL A 211 16.95 -17.73 -0.77
C VAL A 211 18.02 -16.73 -0.36
N ALA A 212 18.85 -17.10 0.62
CA ALA A 212 19.89 -16.23 1.18
C ALA A 212 21.20 -16.25 0.36
N GLY A 213 21.39 -17.27 -0.48
CA GLY A 213 22.43 -17.35 -1.50
C GLY A 213 21.83 -17.55 -2.89
N GLN A 214 22.67 -17.63 -3.92
CA GLN A 214 22.23 -17.61 -5.31
C GLN A 214 21.28 -18.74 -5.69
N THR A 215 20.18 -18.39 -6.36
CA THR A 215 19.32 -19.29 -7.11
C THR A 215 19.87 -19.55 -8.52
N THR A 216 19.94 -20.82 -8.94
CA THR A 216 20.30 -21.22 -10.31
C THR A 216 19.24 -22.16 -10.89
N LEU A 217 18.61 -21.73 -11.99
CA LEU A 217 17.72 -22.58 -12.78
C LEU A 217 18.52 -23.21 -13.94
N GLY A 218 18.78 -24.52 -13.87
CA GLY A 218 19.60 -25.26 -14.83
C GLY A 218 19.03 -25.31 -16.25
N THR A 219 19.86 -25.69 -17.23
CA THR A 219 19.49 -25.66 -18.65
C THR A 219 18.22 -26.47 -18.95
N ASN A 220 17.26 -25.87 -19.64
CA ASN A 220 15.93 -26.44 -19.94
C ASN A 220 15.12 -26.90 -18.69
N SER A 221 15.42 -26.39 -17.49
CA SER A 221 14.57 -26.61 -16.31
C SER A 221 13.24 -25.85 -16.42
N ASN A 222 12.24 -26.24 -15.62
CA ASN A 222 10.94 -25.56 -15.59
C ASN A 222 10.54 -25.28 -14.14
N PHE A 223 10.44 -24.00 -13.77
CA PHE A 223 10.24 -23.55 -12.41
C PHE A 223 8.85 -22.95 -12.20
N SER A 224 8.33 -23.13 -10.99
CA SER A 224 7.02 -22.63 -10.56
C SER A 224 7.16 -21.93 -9.21
N GLY A 225 6.98 -20.61 -9.19
CA GLY A 225 6.99 -19.82 -7.97
C GLY A 225 7.58 -18.41 -8.11
N ASN A 226 7.35 -17.60 -7.08
CA ASN A 226 8.05 -16.34 -6.86
C ASN A 226 9.38 -16.64 -6.17
N ILE A 227 10.50 -16.15 -6.73
CA ILE A 227 11.83 -16.22 -6.13
C ILE A 227 12.13 -14.87 -5.48
N LEU A 228 12.46 -14.88 -4.19
CA LEU A 228 12.93 -13.76 -3.38
C LEU A 228 14.37 -14.07 -2.96
N ASP A 229 15.35 -13.55 -3.71
CA ASP A 229 16.78 -13.88 -3.56
C ASP A 229 17.55 -12.71 -2.95
N GLN A 230 18.26 -12.92 -1.84
CA GLN A 230 19.13 -11.92 -1.21
C GLN A 230 20.40 -11.63 -2.02
N THR A 231 20.69 -12.46 -3.03
CA THR A 231 21.80 -12.33 -3.95
C THR A 231 21.27 -12.22 -5.39
N GLY A 232 21.55 -13.18 -6.27
CA GLY A 232 21.25 -13.07 -7.69
C GLY A 232 20.75 -14.38 -8.29
N ILE A 233 19.82 -14.26 -9.23
CA ILE A 233 19.08 -15.37 -9.84
C ILE A 233 19.62 -15.63 -11.24
N ALA A 234 20.19 -16.82 -11.47
CA ALA A 234 20.80 -17.21 -12.74
C ALA A 234 19.95 -18.24 -13.49
N LEU A 235 19.33 -17.83 -14.60
CA LEU A 235 18.60 -18.71 -15.50
C LEU A 235 19.54 -19.15 -16.64
N GLN A 236 19.86 -20.45 -16.67
CA GLN A 236 20.71 -21.04 -17.69
C GLN A 236 19.92 -21.30 -18.99
N THR A 237 20.63 -21.62 -20.09
CA THR A 237 20.09 -21.78 -21.44
C THR A 237 18.74 -22.51 -21.49
N GLY A 238 17.69 -21.82 -21.94
CA GLY A 238 16.37 -22.41 -22.18
C GLY A 238 15.55 -22.77 -20.94
N ALA A 239 15.98 -22.39 -19.73
CA ALA A 239 15.16 -22.53 -18.52
C ALA A 239 13.86 -21.70 -18.62
N ILE A 240 12.78 -22.21 -18.03
CA ILE A 240 11.46 -21.59 -17.97
C ILE A 240 11.14 -21.22 -16.51
N LEU A 241 10.63 -20.02 -16.29
CA LEU A 241 10.15 -19.52 -14.99
C LEU A 241 8.68 -19.11 -15.11
N ASN A 242 7.80 -19.76 -14.35
CA ASN A 242 6.41 -19.35 -14.19
C ASN A 242 6.25 -18.74 -12.80
N GLY A 243 6.09 -17.41 -12.72
CA GLY A 243 6.19 -16.66 -11.47
C GLY A 243 7.08 -15.43 -11.62
N ARG A 244 7.98 -15.18 -10.65
CA ARG A 244 8.76 -13.93 -10.56
C ARG A 244 10.21 -14.18 -10.16
N ALA A 245 11.13 -13.39 -10.68
CA ALA A 245 12.53 -13.33 -10.25
C ALA A 245 12.82 -11.99 -9.57
N LEU A 246 12.81 -11.96 -8.24
CA LEU A 246 13.00 -10.76 -7.42
C LEU A 246 14.33 -10.89 -6.67
N ALA A 247 15.36 -10.13 -7.08
CA ALA A 247 16.74 -10.28 -6.64
C ALA A 247 17.32 -9.00 -6.03
N GLN A 248 17.94 -9.11 -4.84
CA GLN A 248 18.63 -7.99 -4.19
C GLN A 248 20.01 -7.67 -4.81
N THR A 249 20.45 -8.41 -5.84
CA THR A 249 21.57 -8.04 -6.72
C THR A 249 21.20 -8.24 -8.21
N LEU A 250 21.77 -9.24 -8.89
CA LEU A 250 21.77 -9.42 -10.35
C LEU A 250 20.83 -10.54 -10.80
N VAL A 251 20.10 -10.35 -11.90
CA VAL A 251 19.45 -11.45 -12.65
C VAL A 251 20.20 -11.69 -13.95
N THR A 252 20.50 -12.96 -14.27
CA THR A 252 21.12 -13.35 -15.54
C THR A 252 20.24 -14.33 -16.31
N LEU A 253 20.12 -14.11 -17.62
CA LEU A 253 19.25 -14.86 -18.53
C LEU A 253 20.06 -15.36 -19.74
N ASP A 254 19.81 -16.59 -20.16
CA ASP A 254 20.18 -17.13 -21.46
C ASP A 254 18.98 -17.81 -22.13
N SER A 255 18.45 -17.18 -23.17
CA SER A 255 17.45 -17.75 -24.08
C SER A 255 16.22 -18.32 -23.36
N ASN A 256 15.72 -17.61 -22.34
CA ASN A 256 14.72 -18.12 -21.39
C ASN A 256 13.27 -17.83 -21.80
N THR A 257 12.33 -18.41 -21.06
CA THR A 257 10.93 -17.96 -21.02
C THR A 257 10.54 -17.59 -19.59
N VAL A 258 10.07 -16.36 -19.36
CA VAL A 258 9.64 -15.88 -18.05
C VAL A 258 8.18 -15.44 -18.12
N ASN A 259 7.30 -16.25 -17.55
CA ASN A 259 5.86 -16.04 -17.50
C ASN A 259 5.48 -15.42 -16.16
N GLY A 260 5.60 -14.09 -16.08
CA GLY A 260 5.16 -13.30 -14.94
C GLY A 260 3.75 -12.73 -15.10
N PRO A 261 3.34 -11.84 -14.18
CA PRO A 261 2.01 -11.23 -14.20
C PRO A 261 1.84 -10.27 -15.37
N ILE A 262 0.77 -10.42 -16.16
CA ILE A 262 0.30 -9.39 -17.07
C ILE A 262 -0.56 -8.42 -16.25
N ILE A 263 -0.01 -7.27 -15.90
CA ILE A 263 -0.83 -6.13 -15.48
C ILE A 263 -1.44 -5.53 -16.75
N PRO A 264 -2.78 -5.54 -16.93
CA PRO A 264 -3.39 -4.92 -18.10
C PRO A 264 -3.15 -3.42 -18.04
N VAL A 265 -2.50 -2.87 -19.07
CA VAL A 265 -2.30 -1.41 -19.16
C VAL A 265 -3.64 -0.78 -19.54
N THR A 266 -4.29 -0.13 -18.56
CA THR A 266 -5.56 0.56 -18.76
C THR A 266 -5.35 1.77 -19.68
N THR A 267 -5.37 1.57 -20.99
CA THR A 267 -5.34 2.66 -21.98
C THR A 267 -6.73 3.30 -22.09
N THR A 268 -7.16 3.94 -21.00
CA THR A 268 -8.35 4.79 -20.97
C THR A 268 -8.22 5.84 -22.06
N PRO A 269 -9.05 5.82 -23.12
CA PRO A 269 -8.94 6.79 -24.19
C PRO A 269 -9.42 8.14 -23.66
N THR A 270 -8.52 9.09 -23.45
CA THR A 270 -8.86 10.43 -22.94
C THR A 270 -9.68 11.20 -23.99
N THR A 271 -11.00 10.99 -23.99
CA THR A 271 -11.94 11.80 -24.77
C THR A 271 -11.99 13.19 -24.14
N ILE A 272 -11.21 14.11 -24.71
CA ILE A 272 -11.17 15.52 -24.31
C ILE A 272 -12.61 16.07 -24.29
N PRO A 273 -13.14 16.55 -23.14
CA PRO A 273 -14.46 17.14 -23.08
C PRO A 273 -14.56 18.34 -24.03
N PRO A 274 -15.68 18.53 -24.75
CA PRO A 274 -15.84 19.68 -25.63
C PRO A 274 -15.79 20.97 -24.80
N THR A 275 -14.90 21.90 -25.18
CA THR A 275 -14.63 23.10 -24.39
C THR A 275 -15.82 24.06 -24.36
N THR A 276 -16.50 24.14 -23.21
CA THR A 276 -17.53 25.14 -22.95
C THR A 276 -16.93 26.55 -23.01
N VAL A 277 -17.22 27.28 -24.08
CA VAL A 277 -16.75 28.65 -24.29
C VAL A 277 -17.48 29.64 -23.38
N THR A 278 -16.85 30.02 -22.27
CA THR A 278 -17.30 31.13 -21.41
C THR A 278 -17.35 32.44 -22.21
N PRO A 279 -18.52 33.12 -22.31
CA PRO A 279 -18.67 34.28 -23.18
C PRO A 279 -17.92 35.51 -22.66
N THR A 280 -16.87 35.91 -23.36
CA THR A 280 -16.08 37.11 -23.03
C THR A 280 -16.87 38.39 -23.31
N THR A 281 -16.99 39.27 -22.30
CA THR A 281 -17.67 40.57 -22.43
C THR A 281 -16.84 41.56 -23.26
N THR A 282 -17.23 41.74 -24.53
CA THR A 282 -16.55 42.68 -25.43
C THR A 282 -16.93 44.13 -25.12
N VAL A 283 -15.99 44.92 -24.60
CA VAL A 283 -16.15 46.37 -24.44
C VAL A 283 -16.23 47.05 -25.80
N THR A 284 -17.38 47.65 -26.09
CA THR A 284 -17.63 48.38 -27.35
C THR A 284 -17.22 49.85 -27.20
N PRO A 285 -16.40 50.42 -28.09
CA PRO A 285 -15.99 51.82 -28.00
C PRO A 285 -17.14 52.78 -28.37
N THR A 286 -17.37 53.78 -27.52
CA THR A 286 -18.42 54.80 -27.70
C THR A 286 -18.16 55.70 -28.92
N PRO A 287 -19.05 55.77 -29.93
CA PRO A 287 -18.90 56.69 -31.05
C PRO A 287 -19.29 58.13 -30.66
N THR A 288 -18.44 59.10 -31.01
CA THR A 288 -18.71 60.53 -30.83
C THR A 288 -19.86 60.98 -31.74
N SER A 289 -20.81 61.75 -31.21
CA SER A 289 -21.93 62.27 -31.99
C SER A 289 -21.54 63.45 -32.89
N THR A 290 -22.08 63.48 -34.10
CA THR A 290 -22.10 64.65 -34.99
C THR A 290 -23.47 64.68 -35.68
N ALA A 291 -24.14 65.83 -35.66
CA ALA A 291 -25.53 65.94 -36.08
C ALA A 291 -25.67 66.40 -37.54
N THR A 292 -26.64 65.85 -38.28
CA THR A 292 -27.30 66.49 -39.43
C THR A 292 -28.69 65.87 -39.66
N THR A 293 -29.58 66.70 -40.18
CA THR A 293 -31.06 66.69 -40.27
C THR A 293 -31.76 65.58 -41.07
N THR A 294 -32.96 65.15 -40.61
CA THR A 294 -34.31 65.28 -41.25
C THR A 294 -34.52 64.80 -42.72
N PRO A 295 -35.68 64.21 -43.16
CA PRO A 295 -37.04 64.16 -42.55
C PRO A 295 -37.71 62.77 -42.41
N THR A 296 -38.87 62.78 -41.74
CA THR A 296 -39.83 61.66 -41.56
C THR A 296 -40.84 61.53 -42.73
N THR A 297 -41.36 60.32 -42.97
CA THR A 297 -42.69 60.10 -43.62
C THR A 297 -43.51 59.04 -42.87
N THR A 298 -44.83 59.19 -42.87
CA THR A 298 -45.79 58.57 -41.93
C THR A 298 -46.57 57.38 -42.52
N SER A 299 -46.93 56.38 -41.68
CA SER A 299 -48.19 55.60 -41.85
C SER A 299 -48.61 54.89 -40.53
N THR A 300 -49.34 55.54 -39.63
CA THR A 300 -50.80 55.34 -39.35
C THR A 300 -51.39 53.92 -39.41
N THR A 301 -51.78 53.38 -38.24
CA THR A 301 -52.97 52.51 -37.99
C THR A 301 -53.50 52.75 -36.55
N ILE A 302 -54.83 52.78 -36.37
CA ILE A 302 -55.58 53.32 -35.20
C ILE A 302 -57.02 52.71 -35.21
N PRO A 303 -57.77 52.41 -34.11
CA PRO A 303 -57.43 51.93 -32.75
C PRO A 303 -58.17 50.59 -32.35
N PRO A 304 -59.09 50.46 -31.34
CA PRO A 304 -58.81 49.81 -30.03
C PRO A 304 -59.82 48.70 -29.59
N THR A 305 -59.60 48.08 -28.40
CA THR A 305 -60.55 47.96 -27.24
C THR A 305 -59.92 47.07 -26.15
N THR A 306 -59.61 47.51 -24.91
CA THR A 306 -60.49 47.78 -23.75
C THR A 306 -60.86 46.55 -22.90
N VAL A 307 -60.10 46.27 -21.82
CA VAL A 307 -60.55 46.15 -20.39
C VAL A 307 -59.36 46.02 -19.41
N THR A 308 -59.57 46.33 -18.13
CA THR A 308 -58.61 46.39 -16.99
C THR A 308 -59.44 46.40 -15.68
N PRO A 309 -58.95 46.12 -14.44
CA PRO A 309 -57.65 45.60 -13.93
C PRO A 309 -57.76 44.09 -13.55
N THR A 310 -57.18 43.43 -12.54
CA THR A 310 -56.39 43.71 -11.29
C THR A 310 -55.76 42.38 -10.81
N THR A 311 -54.72 42.25 -9.97
CA THR A 311 -53.77 43.22 -9.37
C THR A 311 -52.41 43.21 -10.12
N THR A 312 -51.16 43.02 -9.64
CA THR A 312 -50.49 42.75 -8.33
C THR A 312 -49.09 43.43 -8.34
N VAL A 313 -48.40 43.55 -7.20
CA VAL A 313 -47.08 44.23 -7.10
C VAL A 313 -45.86 43.31 -7.18
N THR A 314 -44.78 43.86 -7.76
CA THR A 314 -43.40 43.37 -7.69
C THR A 314 -42.47 44.55 -7.33
N PRO A 315 -41.54 44.41 -6.37
CA PRO A 315 -40.59 45.47 -6.04
C PRO A 315 -39.36 45.50 -6.97
N THR A 316 -38.81 46.69 -7.20
CA THR A 316 -37.69 46.97 -8.11
C THR A 316 -36.34 47.01 -7.38
N PRO A 317 -35.22 46.53 -7.96
CA PRO A 317 -33.89 46.72 -7.40
C PRO A 317 -33.36 48.16 -7.60
N THR A 318 -32.45 48.61 -6.73
CA THR A 318 -31.74 49.90 -6.86
C THR A 318 -30.24 49.69 -6.59
N SER A 319 -29.39 50.40 -7.35
CA SER A 319 -27.93 50.23 -7.37
C SER A 319 -27.17 51.11 -6.37
N THR A 320 -26.01 50.64 -5.93
CA THR A 320 -25.02 51.39 -5.12
C THR A 320 -23.74 51.60 -5.94
N ALA A 321 -23.01 52.69 -5.71
CA ALA A 321 -21.83 53.10 -6.50
C ALA A 321 -20.50 53.03 -5.72
N THR A 322 -19.40 52.93 -6.48
CA THR A 322 -18.01 52.78 -6.01
C THR A 322 -17.35 54.10 -5.59
N THR A 323 -16.38 54.04 -4.65
CA THR A 323 -15.46 55.16 -4.36
C THR A 323 -13.99 54.71 -4.28
N THR A 324 -13.09 55.59 -4.71
CA THR A 324 -11.63 55.39 -4.86
C THR A 324 -10.88 55.74 -3.56
N PRO A 325 -9.74 55.07 -3.21
CA PRO A 325 -8.97 55.39 -2.01
C PRO A 325 -8.15 56.69 -2.12
N THR A 326 -7.77 57.26 -0.97
CA THR A 326 -6.77 58.34 -0.85
C THR A 326 -6.09 58.26 0.54
N THR A 327 -4.83 58.69 0.63
CA THR A 327 -3.95 58.57 1.81
C THR A 327 -4.10 59.72 2.82
N THR A 328 -3.58 59.57 4.06
CA THR A 328 -2.47 60.40 4.62
C THR A 328 -2.39 60.46 6.16
N SER A 329 -1.17 60.31 6.70
CA SER A 329 -0.63 60.78 8.02
C SER A 329 -1.08 60.18 9.36
N THR A 330 -0.09 60.10 10.26
CA THR A 330 -0.14 59.62 11.65
C THR A 330 -0.08 60.80 12.65
N THR A 331 -0.75 60.68 13.81
CA THR A 331 -0.46 61.52 15.00
C THR A 331 -0.66 60.75 16.30
N THR A 332 0.29 60.86 17.24
CA THR A 332 0.26 60.22 18.57
C THR A 332 -0.45 61.09 19.60
N VAL A 333 -1.24 60.48 20.52
CA VAL A 333 -1.73 61.15 21.74
C VAL A 333 -1.70 60.22 22.95
N THR A 334 -1.38 60.77 24.13
CA THR A 334 -1.21 60.07 25.42
C THR A 334 -2.54 59.84 26.15
N PRO A 335 -2.75 58.71 26.86
CA PRO A 335 -3.93 58.51 27.70
C PRO A 335 -3.91 59.33 28.99
N THR A 336 -5.08 59.70 29.50
CA THR A 336 -5.28 60.25 30.86
C THR A 336 -6.69 59.87 31.34
N SER A 337 -6.86 59.63 32.64
CA SER A 337 -8.08 59.12 33.27
C SER A 337 -9.10 60.21 33.62
N THR A 338 -10.35 59.81 33.94
CA THR A 338 -11.18 60.31 35.07
C THR A 338 -12.51 59.50 35.18
N THR A 339 -13.18 59.60 36.33
CA THR A 339 -14.26 58.75 36.89
C THR A 339 -15.71 59.17 36.57
N VAL A 340 -16.68 58.25 36.77
CA VAL A 340 -18.14 58.51 36.94
C VAL A 340 -18.68 57.71 38.16
N PRO A 341 -19.65 58.19 38.98
CA PRO A 341 -19.93 57.66 40.34
C PRO A 341 -21.24 56.83 40.51
N THR A 342 -21.63 56.55 41.77
CA THR A 342 -22.56 55.50 42.26
C THR A 342 -23.85 55.99 42.97
N THR A 343 -24.87 55.11 43.04
CA THR A 343 -25.91 54.92 44.11
C THR A 343 -26.75 53.66 43.74
N ALA A 344 -26.98 52.59 44.54
CA ALA A 344 -27.47 52.37 45.93
C ALA A 344 -29.02 52.47 46.07
N PRO A 345 -29.74 51.67 46.92
CA PRO A 345 -29.27 50.79 48.02
C PRO A 345 -29.92 49.36 48.21
N THR A 346 -29.18 48.46 48.91
CA THR A 346 -29.50 47.73 50.19
C THR A 346 -30.97 47.36 50.53
N PRO A 347 -31.33 46.13 51.03
CA PRO A 347 -30.72 45.45 52.21
C PRO A 347 -30.72 43.88 52.24
N THR A 348 -30.58 43.17 53.39
CA THR A 348 -29.39 42.96 54.27
C THR A 348 -29.66 41.95 55.41
N SER A 349 -28.90 40.84 55.49
CA SER A 349 -28.49 40.12 56.71
C SER A 349 -27.20 39.31 56.40
N THR A 350 -26.03 39.38 57.06
CA THR A 350 -25.62 39.57 58.48
C THR A 350 -25.77 38.27 59.30
N ALA A 351 -24.76 37.69 59.98
CA ALA A 351 -23.52 38.23 60.60
C ALA A 351 -22.28 37.28 60.40
N THR A 352 -21.03 37.75 60.23
CA THR A 352 -20.00 38.11 61.27
C THR A 352 -19.37 36.87 61.98
N THR A 353 -18.05 36.61 61.94
CA THR A 353 -16.94 37.34 62.63
C THR A 353 -15.58 37.37 61.88
N THR A 354 -14.65 38.17 62.41
CA THR A 354 -13.22 38.42 62.01
C THR A 354 -12.36 38.49 63.30
N PRO A 355 -11.00 38.67 63.29
CA PRO A 355 -10.00 38.64 62.21
C PRO A 355 -8.69 37.84 62.54
N THR A 356 -7.66 38.00 61.68
CA THR A 356 -6.19 37.81 61.94
C THR A 356 -5.64 36.35 62.03
N THR A 357 -4.34 36.06 61.86
CA THR A 357 -3.11 36.91 61.82
C THR A 357 -1.97 36.36 60.93
N THR A 358 -1.21 37.25 60.27
CA THR A 358 0.26 37.28 60.08
C THR A 358 1.05 36.21 59.27
N SER A 359 1.74 36.71 58.24
CA SER A 359 2.98 36.26 57.54
C SER A 359 3.17 34.79 57.12
N THR A 360 3.46 34.59 55.83
CA THR A 360 4.12 33.40 55.29
C THR A 360 5.50 33.78 54.75
N SER A 361 6.55 33.04 55.15
CA SER A 361 7.93 33.27 54.74
C SER A 361 8.32 32.46 53.51
N THR A 362 9.16 33.04 52.64
CA THR A 362 9.82 32.34 51.53
C THR A 362 10.66 31.17 52.04
N VAL A 363 10.58 30.01 51.39
CA VAL A 363 11.49 28.87 51.63
C VAL A 363 11.89 28.26 50.28
N THR A 364 13.19 28.15 50.04
CA THR A 364 13.76 27.49 48.85
C THR A 364 13.66 25.96 48.98
N PRO A 365 13.27 25.21 47.93
CA PRO A 365 13.31 23.76 47.96
C PRO A 365 14.76 23.25 47.88
N THR A 366 15.31 22.78 49.00
CA THR A 366 16.60 22.07 49.05
C THR A 366 16.39 20.58 48.79
N SER A 367 17.24 19.98 47.97
CA SER A 367 17.22 18.54 47.64
C SER A 367 17.29 17.64 48.87
N THR A 368 16.43 16.62 48.95
CA THR A 368 16.56 15.50 49.90
C THR A 368 16.65 14.20 49.12
N THR A 369 17.73 13.44 49.32
CA THR A 369 18.03 12.19 48.60
C THR A 369 17.31 11.00 49.21
N VAL A 370 16.54 10.26 48.40
CA VAL A 370 16.03 8.92 48.75
C VAL A 370 17.07 7.88 48.30
N PRO A 371 17.47 6.91 49.15
CA PRO A 371 18.54 5.97 48.81
C PRO A 371 18.05 4.86 47.87
N THR A 372 18.65 4.77 46.68
CA THR A 372 18.49 3.65 45.75
C THR A 372 19.31 2.44 46.18
N THR A 373 18.65 1.33 46.49
CA THR A 373 19.31 0.02 46.65
C THR A 373 19.40 -0.68 45.30
N ALA A 374 20.59 -0.74 44.71
CA ALA A 374 20.84 -1.45 43.45
C ALA A 374 20.73 -2.99 43.62
N PRO A 375 20.29 -3.73 42.59
CA PRO A 375 20.31 -5.19 42.61
C PRO A 375 21.74 -5.73 42.49
N THR A 376 22.23 -6.40 43.53
CA THR A 376 23.54 -7.08 43.53
C THR A 376 23.52 -8.29 42.58
N PRO A 377 24.52 -8.46 41.69
CA PRO A 377 24.59 -9.64 40.83
C PRO A 377 24.84 -10.91 41.65
N THR A 378 24.03 -11.95 41.42
CA THR A 378 24.21 -13.26 42.07
C THR A 378 25.25 -14.06 41.30
N SER A 379 26.40 -14.33 41.93
CA SER A 379 27.41 -15.24 41.39
C SER A 379 27.00 -16.70 41.63
N THR A 380 27.02 -17.52 40.58
CA THR A 380 26.92 -18.99 40.68
C THR A 380 28.10 -19.59 39.93
N SER A 381 28.77 -20.56 40.55
CA SER A 381 30.11 -21.01 40.13
C SER A 381 30.08 -21.98 38.94
N THR A 382 30.67 -21.58 37.82
CA THR A 382 31.01 -22.50 36.73
C THR A 382 32.20 -23.37 37.12
N THR A 383 32.01 -24.69 37.25
CA THR A 383 33.10 -25.63 37.55
C THR A 383 33.83 -26.05 36.28
N THR A 384 35.02 -25.48 36.04
CA THR A 384 35.94 -25.97 35.00
C THR A 384 36.43 -27.38 35.36
N VAL A 385 36.26 -28.34 34.45
CA VAL A 385 36.87 -29.68 34.54
C VAL A 385 37.70 -29.92 33.29
N THR A 386 38.97 -30.30 33.49
CA THR A 386 39.99 -30.49 32.46
C THR A 386 39.70 -31.72 31.57
N PRO A 387 39.95 -31.69 30.25
CA PRO A 387 39.85 -32.87 29.41
C PRO A 387 40.90 -33.93 29.77
N ILE A 388 40.47 -35.20 29.80
CA ILE A 388 41.35 -36.38 29.93
C ILE A 388 41.34 -37.14 28.60
N ASN A 389 42.52 -37.57 28.15
CA ASN A 389 42.77 -38.24 26.87
C ASN A 389 42.57 -39.77 26.94
N THR A 390 42.78 -40.42 25.77
CA THR A 390 43.28 -41.81 25.58
C THR A 390 42.22 -42.95 25.64
N PRO A 391 42.29 -44.01 24.79
CA PRO A 391 42.61 -44.02 23.34
C PRO A 391 41.81 -45.04 22.47
N THR A 392 41.92 -44.91 21.13
CA THR A 392 41.82 -45.99 20.09
C THR A 392 40.49 -46.77 19.93
N THR A 393 40.09 -47.23 18.74
CA THR A 393 40.85 -48.06 17.78
C THR A 393 40.59 -47.80 16.28
N THR A 394 41.63 -48.02 15.47
CA THR A 394 41.63 -48.14 13.99
C THR A 394 41.51 -49.62 13.57
N PRO A 395 41.10 -49.96 12.32
CA PRO A 395 41.92 -49.83 11.09
C PRO A 395 41.18 -49.09 9.94
N SER A 396 41.83 -48.33 9.06
CA SER A 396 42.80 -48.72 7.99
C SER A 396 42.17 -49.67 6.96
N SER A 397 42.05 -49.32 5.67
CA SER A 397 43.18 -48.99 4.79
C SER A 397 42.74 -48.41 3.42
N ASN A 398 43.71 -47.81 2.71
CA ASN A 398 43.71 -47.49 1.28
C ASN A 398 44.94 -48.22 0.66
N PRO A 399 44.91 -48.77 -0.57
CA PRO A 399 45.41 -47.97 -1.69
C PRO A 399 44.76 -48.23 -3.08
N THR A 400 44.60 -47.14 -3.84
CA THR A 400 44.74 -46.96 -5.31
C THR A 400 44.83 -48.18 -6.24
N THR A 401 44.11 -48.11 -7.37
CA THR A 401 44.58 -48.63 -8.68
C THR A 401 44.23 -47.65 -9.81
N GLN A 402 44.83 -47.86 -10.99
CA GLN A 402 44.96 -46.88 -12.07
C GLN A 402 44.59 -47.53 -13.41
N ALA A 403 43.68 -46.92 -14.18
CA ALA A 403 43.36 -47.30 -15.56
C ALA A 403 42.94 -46.08 -16.40
N THR A 404 42.56 -46.30 -17.67
CA THR A 404 43.03 -45.44 -18.77
C THR A 404 41.99 -45.13 -19.85
N ILE A 405 42.15 -43.97 -20.49
CA ILE A 405 41.45 -43.42 -21.66
C ILE A 405 41.50 -44.35 -22.90
N VAL A 406 40.38 -44.57 -23.59
CA VAL A 406 40.21 -44.55 -25.08
C VAL A 406 38.73 -44.21 -25.39
N PRO A 407 38.42 -43.28 -26.32
CA PRO A 407 37.04 -42.97 -26.75
C PRO A 407 36.58 -43.75 -28.00
N THR A 408 35.27 -43.77 -28.26
CA THR A 408 34.69 -44.21 -29.55
C THR A 408 33.67 -43.21 -30.10
N THR A 409 33.52 -43.21 -31.43
CA THR A 409 32.75 -42.22 -32.20
C THR A 409 31.38 -42.75 -32.62
N GLN A 410 30.48 -41.85 -33.03
CA GLN A 410 29.40 -42.18 -33.96
C GLN A 410 29.16 -41.02 -34.95
N THR A 411 28.62 -41.33 -36.13
CA THR A 411 28.68 -40.48 -37.33
C THR A 411 27.30 -40.19 -37.93
N ASN A 412 27.17 -39.02 -38.58
CA ASN A 412 26.00 -38.61 -39.36
C ASN A 412 25.60 -39.61 -40.46
N VAL A 413 24.31 -39.62 -40.84
CA VAL A 413 23.84 -39.44 -42.23
C VAL A 413 22.35 -39.04 -42.26
N PRO A 414 21.86 -38.22 -43.21
CA PRO A 414 20.56 -37.53 -43.10
C PRO A 414 19.46 -38.03 -44.07
N VAL A 415 18.23 -37.54 -43.89
CA VAL A 415 17.12 -37.61 -44.88
C VAL A 415 16.53 -36.20 -45.09
N LYS A 416 15.90 -36.00 -46.25
CA LYS A 416 15.59 -34.70 -46.88
C LYS A 416 14.12 -34.62 -47.30
N SER A 417 13.47 -33.47 -47.11
CA SER A 417 12.33 -33.05 -47.96
C SER A 417 12.21 -31.52 -48.01
N THR A 418 11.63 -31.02 -49.10
CA THR A 418 11.51 -29.59 -49.47
C THR A 418 10.32 -29.40 -50.40
N ILE A 419 9.56 -28.28 -50.29
CA ILE A 419 8.92 -27.47 -51.37
C ILE A 419 7.67 -26.72 -50.83
N THR A 420 7.22 -25.51 -51.25
CA THR A 420 7.81 -24.24 -51.75
C THR A 420 6.68 -23.17 -51.88
N THR A 421 6.94 -21.87 -51.61
CA THR A 421 6.11 -20.67 -51.96
C THR A 421 4.71 -20.51 -51.32
N ALA A 422 4.08 -19.32 -51.23
CA ALA A 422 4.30 -18.02 -51.92
C ALA A 422 4.12 -16.75 -51.03
N VAL A 423 4.28 -15.57 -51.66
CA VAL A 423 4.38 -14.16 -51.20
C VAL A 423 3.51 -13.30 -52.18
N PRO A 424 3.06 -12.01 -51.97
CA PRO A 424 3.39 -10.95 -50.98
C PRO A 424 2.18 -10.20 -50.32
N THR A 425 2.48 -9.14 -49.54
CA THR A 425 1.61 -7.96 -49.31
C THR A 425 2.37 -6.66 -49.64
N GLN A 426 1.69 -5.56 -49.97
CA GLN A 426 2.25 -4.33 -50.58
C GLN A 426 2.61 -3.17 -49.63
N THR A 427 3.42 -2.24 -50.14
CA THR A 427 3.88 -0.98 -49.53
C THR A 427 2.96 0.21 -49.85
N VAL A 428 2.71 1.12 -48.88
CA VAL A 428 2.32 2.53 -49.13
C VAL A 428 2.86 3.46 -48.01
N ALA A 429 3.31 4.66 -48.38
CA ALA A 429 3.53 5.86 -47.53
C ALA A 429 3.06 7.10 -48.34
N PRO A 430 2.71 8.28 -47.76
CA PRO A 430 3.63 9.25 -47.11
C PRO A 430 3.10 9.80 -45.75
N THR A 431 3.89 10.34 -44.80
CA THR A 431 4.71 11.58 -44.77
C THR A 431 3.93 12.91 -44.73
N LEU A 432 4.12 13.70 -43.66
CA LEU A 432 4.19 15.17 -43.69
C LEU A 432 4.97 15.70 -42.45
N THR A 433 5.48 16.93 -42.52
CA THR A 433 6.45 17.50 -41.56
C THR A 433 6.10 18.92 -41.10
N GLN A 434 6.29 19.22 -39.81
CA GLN A 434 6.78 20.53 -39.33
C GLN A 434 7.07 20.58 -37.81
N ALA A 435 7.91 21.55 -37.44
CA ALA A 435 8.30 21.99 -36.09
C ALA A 435 9.05 23.35 -36.25
N PRO A 436 9.42 24.09 -35.18
CA PRO A 436 8.85 24.19 -33.83
C PRO A 436 8.51 25.66 -33.44
N VAL A 437 7.69 25.88 -32.40
CA VAL A 437 7.71 27.13 -31.60
C VAL A 437 7.52 26.80 -30.11
N GLN A 438 8.14 27.60 -29.24
CA GLN A 438 8.36 27.37 -27.81
C GLN A 438 7.44 28.25 -26.94
N THR A 439 6.76 27.66 -25.97
CA THR A 439 6.23 28.32 -24.76
C THR A 439 6.37 27.39 -23.56
N THR A 440 6.91 27.90 -22.46
CA THR A 440 7.23 27.12 -21.24
C THR A 440 5.99 26.80 -20.40
N PRO A 441 5.85 25.58 -19.87
CA PRO A 441 4.97 25.30 -18.74
C PRO A 441 5.44 26.02 -17.46
N VAL A 442 4.54 26.11 -16.48
CA VAL A 442 4.89 26.38 -15.07
C VAL A 442 4.86 25.03 -14.36
N ASP A 443 5.85 24.77 -13.49
CA ASP A 443 5.94 23.50 -12.77
C ASP A 443 4.76 23.29 -11.81
N GLN A 444 4.15 22.09 -11.86
CA GLN A 444 3.39 21.54 -10.75
C GLN A 444 4.12 20.30 -10.21
N ILE A 445 4.25 20.24 -8.90
CA ILE A 445 5.20 19.36 -8.21
C ILE A 445 4.52 18.04 -7.81
N THR A 446 4.52 17.06 -8.72
CA THR A 446 4.14 15.68 -8.39
C THR A 446 5.31 14.94 -7.72
N GLN A 447 5.47 15.19 -6.42
CA GLN A 447 6.33 14.38 -5.54
C GLN A 447 5.61 13.08 -5.12
N PRO A 448 6.31 11.94 -5.05
CA PRO A 448 5.73 10.65 -4.68
C PRO A 448 5.54 10.51 -3.16
N ILE A 449 4.71 9.53 -2.77
CA ILE A 449 4.35 9.22 -1.38
C ILE A 449 5.44 8.31 -0.76
N GLY A 450 5.87 8.63 0.47
CA GLY A 450 6.89 7.87 1.20
C GLY A 450 6.43 6.49 1.68
N THR A 451 7.36 5.70 2.25
CA THR A 451 7.05 4.38 2.83
C THR A 451 6.60 4.43 4.29
N ASN A 452 5.84 3.40 4.66
CA ASN A 452 5.01 3.33 5.86
C ASN A 452 5.83 3.18 7.16
N PRO A 453 5.69 4.08 8.17
CA PRO A 453 6.33 3.92 9.47
C PRO A 453 5.73 2.72 10.22
N THR A 454 6.56 2.01 10.99
CA THR A 454 6.12 0.89 11.84
C THR A 454 4.99 1.32 12.78
N PRO A 455 3.77 0.75 12.67
CA PRO A 455 2.69 1.03 13.60
C PRO A 455 3.02 0.55 15.02
N GLY A 456 2.39 1.18 16.01
CA GLY A 456 2.46 0.74 17.40
C GLY A 456 1.88 -0.68 17.59
N THR A 457 2.27 -1.32 18.70
CA THR A 457 1.77 -2.64 19.10
C THR A 457 0.24 -2.68 19.20
N ASP A 458 -0.35 -3.81 18.80
CA ASP A 458 -1.78 -4.18 18.89
C ASP A 458 -2.76 -3.64 17.81
N SER A 459 -2.28 -3.35 16.59
CA SER A 459 -3.16 -3.32 15.40
C SER A 459 -3.52 -4.75 14.91
N TYR A 460 -4.40 -5.45 15.64
CA TYR A 460 -4.85 -6.81 15.27
C TYR A 460 -5.75 -6.78 14.02
N GLN A 461 -5.17 -7.08 12.84
CA GLN A 461 -5.98 -7.40 11.69
C GLN A 461 -6.71 -8.74 11.92
N PRO A 462 -8.05 -8.82 11.70
CA PRO A 462 -8.75 -10.09 11.69
C PRO A 462 -8.11 -11.04 10.66
N PRO A 463 -7.76 -12.29 11.02
CA PRO A 463 -7.10 -13.20 10.10
C PRO A 463 -8.01 -13.51 8.90
N LEU A 464 -7.41 -13.70 7.72
CA LEU A 464 -8.14 -14.14 6.53
C LEU A 464 -8.81 -15.49 6.80
N VAL A 465 -10.14 -15.48 6.92
CA VAL A 465 -10.93 -16.69 7.19
C VAL A 465 -10.93 -17.54 5.93
N LYS A 466 -10.28 -18.72 5.97
CA LYS A 466 -10.28 -19.64 4.83
C LYS A 466 -11.73 -20.02 4.48
N PRO A 467 -12.18 -19.87 3.22
CA PRO A 467 -13.59 -20.05 2.89
C PRO A 467 -14.10 -21.47 3.21
N ILE A 468 -15.32 -21.55 3.72
CA ILE A 468 -15.89 -22.82 4.19
C ILE A 468 -16.61 -23.53 3.04
N GLY A 469 -16.05 -24.67 2.61
CA GLY A 469 -16.66 -25.52 1.59
C GLY A 469 -16.38 -25.09 0.14
N PRO A 470 -16.99 -25.76 -0.85
CA PRO A 470 -16.82 -25.42 -2.26
C PRO A 470 -17.52 -24.08 -2.61
N PRO A 471 -17.03 -23.34 -3.62
CA PRO A 471 -17.63 -22.09 -4.04
C PRO A 471 -19.06 -22.28 -4.56
N SER A 472 -19.97 -21.44 -4.07
CA SER A 472 -21.35 -21.33 -4.53
C SER A 472 -21.51 -20.11 -5.45
N VAL A 473 -21.75 -20.34 -6.74
CA VAL A 473 -21.86 -19.26 -7.74
C VAL A 473 -23.14 -18.45 -7.54
N ILE A 474 -23.02 -17.12 -7.50
CA ILE A 474 -24.14 -16.17 -7.44
C ILE A 474 -24.43 -15.65 -8.86
N THR A 475 -25.48 -16.19 -9.49
CA THR A 475 -25.90 -15.83 -10.87
C THR A 475 -27.14 -14.93 -10.93
N GLN A 476 -27.72 -14.58 -9.78
CA GLN A 476 -28.93 -13.77 -9.62
C GLN A 476 -28.99 -13.22 -8.18
N PRO A 477 -29.87 -12.23 -7.86
CA PRO A 477 -30.01 -11.72 -6.50
C PRO A 477 -30.28 -12.83 -5.46
N ILE A 478 -29.61 -12.76 -4.30
CA ILE A 478 -29.55 -13.86 -3.33
C ILE A 478 -29.63 -13.38 -1.88
N VAL A 479 -30.26 -14.20 -1.02
CA VAL A 479 -30.19 -14.06 0.44
C VAL A 479 -29.33 -15.18 1.02
N ILE A 480 -28.17 -14.86 1.57
CA ILE A 480 -27.22 -15.83 2.13
C ILE A 480 -27.55 -16.08 3.59
N THR A 481 -28.01 -17.31 3.87
CA THR A 481 -28.45 -17.76 5.21
C THR A 481 -27.63 -18.92 5.78
N GLN A 482 -26.62 -19.40 5.04
CA GLN A 482 -25.68 -20.43 5.48
C GLN A 482 -24.24 -19.90 5.39
N PRO A 483 -23.37 -20.21 6.38
CA PRO A 483 -21.93 -19.95 6.26
C PRO A 483 -21.35 -20.66 5.03
N GLY A 484 -20.39 -20.04 4.34
CA GLY A 484 -19.79 -20.66 3.17
C GLY A 484 -18.99 -19.73 2.26
N TYR A 485 -18.46 -20.33 1.19
CA TYR A 485 -17.79 -19.62 0.11
C TYR A 485 -18.77 -19.33 -1.04
N TYR A 486 -18.82 -18.07 -1.48
CA TYR A 486 -19.64 -17.63 -2.60
C TYR A 486 -18.79 -16.84 -3.60
N VAL A 487 -19.06 -17.03 -4.89
CA VAL A 487 -18.30 -16.42 -5.99
C VAL A 487 -19.21 -15.73 -7.00
N ILE A 488 -18.72 -14.64 -7.58
CA ILE A 488 -19.21 -14.10 -8.86
C ILE A 488 -18.31 -14.65 -9.98
N ASP A 489 -18.90 -15.09 -11.10
CA ASP A 489 -18.19 -15.61 -12.29
C ASP A 489 -18.63 -14.96 -13.60
N THR A 490 -19.46 -13.91 -13.51
CA THR A 490 -19.92 -13.10 -14.64
C THR A 490 -20.29 -11.70 -14.17
N ASP A 491 -20.12 -10.70 -15.01
CA ASP A 491 -20.57 -9.34 -14.71
C ASP A 491 -22.10 -9.27 -14.70
N VAL A 492 -22.64 -8.57 -13.71
CA VAL A 492 -24.06 -8.23 -13.60
C VAL A 492 -24.20 -6.80 -14.10
N HIS A 493 -25.15 -6.56 -15.01
CA HIS A 493 -25.40 -5.25 -15.61
C HIS A 493 -26.80 -4.74 -15.27
N ASN A 494 -26.90 -3.46 -14.88
CA ASN A 494 -28.13 -2.70 -14.71
C ASN A 494 -29.20 -3.41 -13.86
N THR A 495 -28.82 -3.87 -12.66
CA THR A 495 -29.71 -4.68 -11.80
C THR A 495 -30.71 -3.81 -11.03
N THR A 496 -32.00 -4.04 -11.28
CA THR A 496 -33.10 -3.34 -10.56
C THR A 496 -33.44 -4.02 -9.22
N ALA A 497 -32.51 -4.76 -8.63
CA ALA A 497 -32.71 -5.46 -7.36
C ALA A 497 -32.40 -4.53 -6.18
N PRO A 498 -33.30 -4.38 -5.18
CA PRO A 498 -33.06 -3.47 -4.05
C PRO A 498 -31.94 -3.96 -3.11
N ILE A 499 -31.65 -5.27 -3.09
CA ILE A 499 -30.38 -5.81 -2.60
C ILE A 499 -29.94 -6.88 -3.60
N TYR A 500 -28.69 -6.88 -4.06
CA TYR A 500 -28.18 -7.98 -4.89
C TYR A 500 -27.68 -9.16 -4.03
N ILE A 501 -26.85 -8.90 -3.02
CA ILE A 501 -26.40 -9.93 -2.05
C ILE A 501 -26.80 -9.52 -0.63
N ASP A 502 -27.71 -10.27 -0.01
CA ASP A 502 -28.22 -10.00 1.36
C ASP A 502 -27.74 -11.07 2.34
N ILE A 503 -26.63 -10.82 3.03
CA ILE A 503 -25.96 -11.74 3.95
C ILE A 503 -26.59 -11.64 5.35
N ARG A 504 -27.05 -12.76 5.89
CA ARG A 504 -27.77 -12.82 7.18
C ARG A 504 -27.16 -13.82 8.18
N THR A 505 -25.88 -14.15 8.01
CA THR A 505 -25.18 -15.17 8.81
C THR A 505 -23.67 -14.93 8.83
N SER A 506 -22.99 -15.48 9.82
CA SER A 506 -21.54 -15.36 10.04
C SER A 506 -20.72 -16.34 9.20
N ASN A 507 -19.43 -16.06 9.03
CA ASN A 507 -18.44 -16.86 8.29
C ASN A 507 -18.84 -17.06 6.80
N VAL A 508 -18.97 -15.94 6.10
CA VAL A 508 -19.32 -15.87 4.68
C VAL A 508 -18.22 -15.13 3.93
N THR A 509 -17.66 -15.77 2.90
CA THR A 509 -16.72 -15.13 1.96
C THR A 509 -17.43 -14.87 0.63
N ILE A 510 -17.43 -13.62 0.18
CA ILE A 510 -17.79 -13.21 -1.18
C ILE A 510 -16.49 -12.89 -1.93
N GLU A 511 -16.21 -13.63 -3.00
CA GLU A 511 -15.12 -13.38 -3.94
C GLU A 511 -15.71 -12.93 -5.28
N GLY A 512 -15.36 -11.73 -5.74
CA GLY A 512 -15.86 -11.21 -7.01
C GLY A 512 -15.11 -11.71 -8.24
N ASN A 513 -13.92 -12.29 -8.09
CA ASN A 513 -13.00 -12.65 -9.20
C ASN A 513 -12.66 -11.46 -10.14
N GLY A 514 -12.83 -10.22 -9.68
CA GLY A 514 -12.69 -8.99 -10.47
C GLY A 514 -13.96 -8.54 -11.20
N HIS A 515 -15.09 -9.26 -11.07
CA HIS A 515 -16.34 -8.92 -11.74
C HIS A 515 -17.05 -7.71 -11.15
N THR A 516 -17.92 -7.12 -11.97
CA THR A 516 -18.78 -5.99 -11.61
C THR A 516 -20.19 -6.44 -11.24
N ILE A 517 -20.75 -5.84 -10.19
CA ILE A 517 -22.20 -5.74 -9.99
C ILE A 517 -22.61 -4.27 -10.15
N ASP A 518 -23.50 -4.03 -11.09
CA ASP A 518 -23.92 -2.73 -11.62
C ASP A 518 -25.40 -2.50 -11.32
N GLY A 519 -25.72 -1.45 -10.57
CA GLY A 519 -27.06 -1.04 -10.16
C GLY A 519 -27.79 -0.19 -11.21
N VAL A 520 -28.66 0.72 -10.77
CA VAL A 520 -29.52 1.59 -11.61
C VAL A 520 -29.89 2.93 -10.92
N ASP A 521 -29.02 3.43 -10.04
CA ASP A 521 -29.20 4.64 -9.22
C ASP A 521 -30.50 4.67 -8.39
N SER A 522 -31.00 3.49 -8.01
CA SER A 522 -32.25 3.39 -7.23
C SER A 522 -32.03 3.78 -5.78
N ASP A 523 -32.82 4.74 -5.28
CA ASP A 523 -33.01 5.01 -3.85
C ASP A 523 -33.12 3.70 -3.04
N ASN A 524 -32.45 3.64 -1.88
CA ASN A 524 -32.48 2.51 -0.96
C ASN A 524 -32.14 1.14 -1.62
N SER A 525 -31.21 1.15 -2.59
CA SER A 525 -30.61 -0.06 -3.16
C SER A 525 -29.22 -0.37 -2.58
N PHE A 526 -28.85 -1.65 -2.58
CA PHE A 526 -27.61 -2.15 -1.99
C PHE A 526 -26.94 -3.18 -2.92
N GLY A 527 -25.65 -2.98 -3.24
CA GLY A 527 -24.87 -4.00 -3.94
C GLY A 527 -24.68 -5.24 -3.06
N ILE A 528 -24.03 -5.06 -1.91
CA ILE A 528 -23.92 -6.07 -0.86
C ILE A 528 -24.38 -5.49 0.48
N ARG A 529 -25.28 -6.20 1.16
CA ARG A 529 -25.73 -5.86 2.52
C ARG A 529 -25.49 -7.03 3.48
N VAL A 530 -25.04 -6.72 4.69
CA VAL A 530 -24.86 -7.67 5.78
C VAL A 530 -25.76 -7.25 6.95
N LEU A 531 -26.79 -8.04 7.26
CA LEU A 531 -27.78 -7.72 8.29
C LEU A 531 -28.29 -9.00 8.99
N GLY A 532 -27.88 -9.21 10.24
CA GLY A 532 -28.25 -10.37 11.05
C GLY A 532 -29.35 -10.08 12.10
N ASN A 533 -29.83 -11.14 12.75
CA ASN A 533 -30.63 -11.04 13.98
C ASN A 533 -29.70 -10.91 15.20
N GLY A 534 -28.91 -9.83 15.23
CA GLY A 534 -27.77 -9.64 16.12
C GLY A 534 -26.42 -9.88 15.43
N THR A 535 -25.35 -9.68 16.18
CA THR A 535 -23.99 -9.45 15.65
C THR A 535 -23.48 -10.58 14.75
N LEU A 536 -23.10 -10.23 13.52
CA LEU A 536 -22.49 -11.15 12.56
C LEU A 536 -20.96 -11.05 12.61
N THR A 537 -20.27 -12.12 12.21
CA THR A 537 -18.79 -12.15 12.29
C THR A 537 -18.12 -12.97 11.19
N GLY A 538 -16.86 -12.70 10.91
CA GLY A 538 -16.07 -13.43 9.92
C GLY A 538 -16.58 -13.25 8.49
N ILE A 539 -17.18 -12.09 8.18
CA ILE A 539 -17.61 -11.76 6.81
C ILE A 539 -16.39 -11.27 6.04
N THR A 540 -16.13 -11.79 4.86
CA THR A 540 -15.08 -11.30 3.95
C THR A 540 -15.70 -10.96 2.62
N ILE A 541 -15.54 -9.72 2.16
CA ILE A 541 -15.93 -9.27 0.82
C ILE A 541 -14.66 -8.83 0.11
N GLN A 542 -14.37 -9.40 -1.06
CA GLN A 542 -13.13 -9.11 -1.75
C GLN A 542 -13.20 -9.16 -3.29
N ASN A 543 -12.31 -8.40 -3.92
CA ASN A 543 -12.00 -8.47 -5.35
C ASN A 543 -13.24 -8.36 -6.26
N ILE A 544 -14.05 -7.33 -6.03
CA ILE A 544 -15.33 -7.08 -6.70
C ILE A 544 -15.49 -5.59 -7.02
N THR A 545 -16.13 -5.26 -8.14
CA THR A 545 -16.58 -3.88 -8.44
C THR A 545 -18.07 -3.73 -8.13
N LEU A 546 -18.46 -2.65 -7.47
CA LEU A 546 -19.83 -2.34 -7.04
C LEU A 546 -20.14 -0.89 -7.41
N ARG A 547 -21.18 -0.65 -8.22
CA ARG A 547 -21.54 0.71 -8.62
C ARG A 547 -23.01 0.91 -8.94
N ASP A 548 -23.43 2.17 -9.01
CA ASP A 548 -24.77 2.62 -9.39
C ASP A 548 -25.87 2.14 -8.40
N PHE A 549 -25.52 1.95 -7.12
CA PHE A 549 -26.45 1.64 -6.02
C PHE A 549 -26.68 2.86 -5.11
N ALA A 550 -27.60 2.77 -4.15
CA ALA A 550 -27.64 3.76 -3.06
C ALA A 550 -26.52 3.53 -2.04
N ASN A 551 -26.08 2.28 -1.85
CA ASN A 551 -24.84 1.95 -1.15
C ASN A 551 -24.15 0.76 -1.85
N GLY A 552 -22.86 0.86 -2.11
CA GLY A 552 -22.09 -0.24 -2.70
C GLY A 552 -22.01 -1.43 -1.75
N ILE A 553 -21.51 -1.19 -0.54
CA ILE A 553 -21.50 -2.14 0.58
C ILE A 553 -22.17 -1.51 1.82
N SER A 554 -22.92 -2.30 2.59
CA SER A 554 -23.42 -1.90 3.92
C SER A 554 -23.39 -3.04 4.93
N LEU A 555 -22.60 -2.87 5.99
CA LEU A 555 -22.51 -3.81 7.13
C LEU A 555 -23.25 -3.25 8.35
N TYR A 556 -24.10 -4.07 8.96
CA TYR A 556 -24.83 -3.74 10.18
C TYR A 556 -24.50 -4.74 11.30
N ASP A 557 -24.01 -4.22 12.43
CA ASP A 557 -23.57 -4.97 13.61
C ASP A 557 -22.63 -6.14 13.27
N THR A 558 -21.45 -5.81 12.74
CA THR A 558 -20.45 -6.79 12.29
C THR A 558 -19.15 -6.72 13.07
N THR A 559 -18.51 -7.86 13.31
CA THR A 559 -17.19 -7.92 13.96
C THR A 559 -16.23 -8.90 13.31
N HIS A 560 -14.92 -8.64 13.37
CA HIS A 560 -13.88 -9.48 12.74
C HIS A 560 -14.13 -9.69 11.23
N SER A 561 -14.68 -8.69 10.56
CA SER A 561 -15.03 -8.74 9.13
C SER A 561 -14.04 -7.93 8.29
N ARG A 562 -13.87 -8.33 7.01
CA ARG A 562 -12.88 -7.77 6.08
C ARG A 562 -13.53 -7.30 4.78
N ILE A 563 -13.16 -6.11 4.31
CA ILE A 563 -13.51 -5.58 2.99
C ILE A 563 -12.20 -5.17 2.31
N ILE A 564 -11.79 -5.90 1.27
CA ILE A 564 -10.44 -5.80 0.70
C ILE A 564 -10.40 -5.94 -0.82
N TRP A 565 -9.64 -5.08 -1.51
CA TRP A 565 -9.60 -5.04 -2.98
C TRP A 565 -10.99 -4.88 -3.63
N VAL A 566 -11.90 -4.18 -2.97
CA VAL A 566 -13.18 -3.75 -3.54
C VAL A 566 -12.96 -2.46 -4.31
N ASN A 567 -13.64 -2.32 -5.45
CA ASN A 567 -13.84 -1.05 -6.14
C ASN A 567 -15.31 -0.63 -5.95
N SER A 568 -15.59 0.39 -5.15
CA SER A 568 -16.93 1.01 -5.04
C SER A 568 -16.93 2.32 -5.80
N SER A 569 -17.98 2.60 -6.58
CA SER A 569 -18.08 3.91 -7.25
C SER A 569 -19.49 4.32 -7.62
N SER A 570 -19.71 5.61 -7.83
CA SER A 570 -20.96 6.16 -8.37
C SER A 570 -22.22 5.81 -7.58
N ASN A 571 -22.11 5.55 -6.28
CA ASN A 571 -23.24 5.22 -5.43
C ASN A 571 -23.91 6.49 -4.88
N THR A 572 -25.24 6.51 -4.80
CA THR A 572 -25.99 7.73 -4.45
C THR A 572 -25.90 8.14 -2.97
N TYR A 573 -25.27 7.32 -2.13
CA TYR A 573 -24.84 7.68 -0.77
C TYR A 573 -23.44 7.11 -0.48
N ASN A 574 -23.33 5.84 -0.04
CA ASN A 574 -22.07 5.33 0.51
C ASN A 574 -21.36 4.35 -0.41
N GLY A 575 -20.07 4.56 -0.67
CA GLY A 575 -19.19 3.55 -1.27
C GLY A 575 -19.11 2.30 -0.40
N ILE A 576 -18.74 2.49 0.87
CA ILE A 576 -18.77 1.48 1.94
C ILE A 576 -19.35 2.09 3.21
N MET A 577 -20.39 1.46 3.78
CA MET A 577 -20.95 1.81 5.09
C MET A 577 -20.76 0.68 6.11
N ILE A 578 -20.36 1.01 7.34
CA ILE A 578 -20.44 0.12 8.52
C ILE A 578 -21.13 0.84 9.68
N ILE A 579 -22.21 0.24 10.20
CA ILE A 579 -22.92 0.72 11.39
C ILE A 579 -22.88 -0.34 12.50
N GLY A 580 -22.32 0.00 13.65
CA GLY A 580 -22.22 -0.87 14.81
C GLY A 580 -21.06 -1.87 14.76
N GLY A 581 -21.03 -2.78 15.74
CA GLY A 581 -19.98 -3.79 15.88
C GLY A 581 -18.58 -3.20 16.07
N GLY A 582 -17.56 -3.91 15.60
CA GLY A 582 -16.17 -3.46 15.74
C GLY A 582 -15.13 -4.54 15.43
N ASP A 583 -13.84 -4.20 15.54
CA ASP A 583 -12.72 -5.10 15.14
C ASP A 583 -12.80 -5.49 13.64
N ASN A 584 -13.21 -4.57 12.77
CA ASN A 584 -13.31 -4.79 11.32
C ASN A 584 -12.09 -4.23 10.58
N TYR A 585 -11.85 -4.67 9.34
CA TYR A 585 -10.73 -4.23 8.50
C TYR A 585 -11.20 -3.86 7.09
N LEU A 586 -11.00 -2.60 6.71
CA LEU A 586 -11.17 -2.09 5.35
C LEU A 586 -9.79 -1.76 4.81
N GLY A 587 -9.32 -2.42 3.76
CA GLY A 587 -8.01 -2.05 3.22
C GLY A 587 -7.69 -2.48 1.80
N ASN A 588 -6.90 -1.64 1.12
CA ASN A 588 -6.58 -1.74 -0.30
C ASN A 588 -7.83 -1.68 -1.21
N ASN A 589 -8.86 -0.93 -0.78
CA ASN A 589 -10.05 -0.66 -1.61
C ASN A 589 -9.85 0.62 -2.43
N ILE A 590 -10.59 0.74 -3.54
CA ILE A 590 -10.73 1.94 -4.36
C ILE A 590 -12.18 2.41 -4.25
N ILE A 591 -12.39 3.70 -3.98
CA ILE A 591 -13.70 4.27 -3.67
C ILE A 591 -13.81 5.65 -4.34
N HIS A 592 -14.85 5.88 -5.13
CA HIS A 592 -14.81 6.97 -6.12
C HIS A 592 -16.19 7.49 -6.56
N GLN A 593 -16.40 8.80 -6.50
CA GLN A 593 -17.65 9.46 -6.95
C GLN A 593 -18.91 8.97 -6.22
N ASP A 594 -18.78 8.59 -4.96
CA ASP A 594 -19.88 8.38 -4.02
C ASP A 594 -20.26 9.73 -3.33
N ASP A 595 -21.26 9.74 -2.43
CA ASP A 595 -21.58 10.91 -1.57
C ASP A 595 -20.60 10.93 -0.38
N ASP A 596 -20.64 9.88 0.44
CA ASP A 596 -19.61 9.50 1.42
C ASP A 596 -18.82 8.28 0.88
N GLY A 597 -17.49 8.32 0.86
CA GLY A 597 -16.66 7.21 0.41
C GLY A 597 -16.71 6.02 1.39
N ILE A 598 -16.19 6.23 2.61
CA ILE A 598 -16.28 5.29 3.73
C ILE A 598 -17.03 5.95 4.89
N TYR A 599 -18.24 5.48 5.19
CA TYR A 599 -19.01 5.91 6.36
C TYR A 599 -18.95 4.87 7.49
N LEU A 600 -18.48 5.28 8.67
CA LEU A 600 -18.42 4.51 9.89
C LEU A 600 -19.28 5.16 10.97
N ALA A 601 -20.22 4.41 11.54
CA ALA A 601 -21.08 4.88 12.64
C ALA A 601 -21.08 3.91 13.81
N ALA A 602 -20.83 4.43 15.03
CA ALA A 602 -20.89 3.66 16.27
C ALA A 602 -20.10 2.32 16.24
N THR A 603 -18.92 2.30 15.61
CA THR A 603 -18.07 1.11 15.48
C THR A 603 -16.76 1.22 16.25
N ASP A 604 -16.34 0.13 16.89
CA ASP A 604 -15.13 0.07 17.72
C ASP A 604 -13.93 -0.52 16.96
N ARG A 605 -12.70 -0.09 17.26
CA ARG A 605 -11.43 -0.76 16.89
C ARG A 605 -11.32 -1.15 15.40
N THR A 606 -12.02 -0.42 14.53
CA THR A 606 -12.02 -0.68 13.09
C THR A 606 -10.76 -0.10 12.47
N LEU A 607 -10.18 -0.85 11.54
CA LEU A 607 -8.95 -0.52 10.83
C LEU A 607 -9.30 -0.11 9.40
N VAL A 608 -8.89 1.09 8.98
CA VAL A 608 -9.08 1.65 7.63
C VAL A 608 -7.69 1.93 7.05
N ILE A 609 -7.15 0.98 6.30
CA ILE A 609 -5.72 0.95 5.95
C ILE A 609 -5.47 0.84 4.44
N ASN A 610 -4.65 1.75 3.88
CA ASN A 610 -4.24 1.76 2.47
C ASN A 610 -5.41 1.83 1.46
N ASN A 611 -6.51 2.51 1.78
CA ASN A 611 -7.60 2.73 0.83
C ASN A 611 -7.30 3.96 -0.04
N THR A 612 -7.73 3.92 -1.30
CA THR A 612 -7.76 5.08 -2.20
C THR A 612 -9.20 5.56 -2.30
N VAL A 613 -9.46 6.79 -1.89
CA VAL A 613 -10.79 7.38 -1.81
C VAL A 613 -10.72 8.74 -2.51
N THR A 614 -11.58 8.98 -3.51
CA THR A 614 -11.39 10.13 -4.42
C THR A 614 -12.68 10.67 -5.03
N GLU A 615 -12.71 11.97 -5.30
CA GLU A 615 -13.82 12.65 -5.99
C GLU A 615 -15.22 12.39 -5.37
N ASN A 616 -15.31 12.10 -4.06
CA ASN A 616 -16.60 11.96 -3.38
C ASN A 616 -17.20 13.34 -3.12
N HIS A 617 -18.48 13.53 -3.43
CA HIS A 617 -19.04 14.86 -3.67
C HIS A 617 -20.41 15.05 -3.00
N ARG A 618 -20.50 16.09 -2.16
CA ARG A 618 -21.55 16.39 -1.15
C ARG A 618 -21.39 15.71 0.21
N GLY A 619 -20.48 14.73 0.34
CA GLY A 619 -20.01 14.16 1.61
C GLY A 619 -18.49 14.03 1.64
N SER A 620 -17.99 13.16 2.52
CA SER A 620 -16.55 13.02 2.81
C SER A 620 -15.91 11.81 2.12
N GLY A 621 -14.59 11.85 1.95
CA GLY A 621 -13.82 10.64 1.64
C GLY A 621 -13.97 9.59 2.75
N ILE A 622 -13.64 9.93 4.00
CA ILE A 622 -13.80 9.03 5.15
C ILE A 622 -14.51 9.75 6.31
N HIS A 623 -15.70 9.29 6.64
CA HIS A 623 -16.60 9.88 7.64
C HIS A 623 -16.77 8.94 8.84
N LEU A 624 -16.39 9.40 10.04
CA LEU A 624 -16.71 8.75 11.32
C LEU A 624 -17.79 9.54 12.04
N SER A 625 -18.80 8.86 12.59
CA SER A 625 -19.91 9.48 13.32
C SER A 625 -20.39 8.64 14.51
N GLN A 626 -21.35 9.17 15.27
CA GLN A 626 -22.14 8.42 16.26
C GLN A 626 -21.32 7.67 17.33
N ASN A 627 -20.22 8.25 17.80
CA ASN A 627 -19.32 7.69 18.83
C ASN A 627 -18.56 6.42 18.39
N CYS A 628 -17.94 6.43 17.21
CA CYS A 628 -16.89 5.45 16.86
C CYS A 628 -15.71 5.52 17.85
N LEU A 629 -15.15 4.37 18.25
CA LEU A 629 -14.11 4.27 19.28
C LEU A 629 -12.84 3.59 18.74
N ASP A 630 -11.66 4.08 19.11
CA ASP A 630 -10.35 3.45 18.86
C ASP A 630 -10.08 3.09 17.37
N VAL A 631 -10.70 3.83 16.42
CA VAL A 631 -10.56 3.59 14.97
C VAL A 631 -9.18 4.04 14.47
N ASN A 632 -8.51 3.23 13.66
CA ASN A 632 -7.21 3.56 13.08
C ASN A 632 -7.30 3.72 11.55
N MET A 633 -7.02 4.93 11.09
CA MET A 633 -6.97 5.33 9.68
C MET A 633 -5.51 5.59 9.29
N THR A 634 -4.88 4.62 8.61
CA THR A 634 -3.45 4.68 8.25
C THR A 634 -3.17 4.41 6.76
N GLY A 635 -2.27 5.17 6.14
CA GLY A 635 -1.80 4.88 4.77
C GLY A 635 -2.80 5.18 3.65
N ASN A 636 -3.93 5.83 3.95
CA ASN A 636 -4.97 6.10 2.96
C ASN A 636 -4.61 7.30 2.07
N LEU A 637 -5.07 7.26 0.82
CA LEU A 637 -5.05 8.38 -0.12
C LEU A 637 -6.47 8.93 -0.24
N LEU A 638 -6.65 10.21 0.06
CA LEU A 638 -7.88 10.98 -0.05
C LEU A 638 -7.61 12.16 -0.99
N GLU A 639 -8.30 12.23 -2.13
CA GLU A 639 -8.01 13.25 -3.15
C GLU A 639 -9.24 13.72 -3.93
N GLY A 640 -9.53 15.03 -3.82
CA GLY A 640 -10.62 15.69 -4.55
C GLY A 640 -12.02 15.53 -3.94
N ASP A 641 -12.12 14.95 -2.73
CA ASP A 641 -13.36 14.84 -1.97
C ASP A 641 -13.85 16.22 -1.45
N ASP A 642 -15.13 16.39 -1.13
CA ASP A 642 -15.62 17.68 -0.57
C ASP A 642 -15.00 17.94 0.82
N GLU A 643 -15.05 16.93 1.70
CA GLU A 643 -14.23 16.81 2.91
C GLU A 643 -13.32 15.58 2.79
N GLY A 644 -12.05 15.68 3.21
CA GLY A 644 -11.14 14.51 3.27
C GLY A 644 -11.59 13.52 4.34
N PHE A 645 -11.24 13.82 5.60
CA PHE A 645 -11.83 13.14 6.76
C PHE A 645 -12.86 14.04 7.44
N GLU A 646 -14.08 13.55 7.65
CA GLU A 646 -15.01 14.10 8.65
C GLU A 646 -15.06 13.17 9.87
N ILE A 647 -14.82 13.74 11.04
CA ILE A 647 -14.77 13.00 12.31
C ILE A 647 -15.73 13.67 13.27
N GLU A 648 -16.98 13.21 13.30
CA GLU A 648 -18.04 13.62 14.23
C GLU A 648 -18.10 12.67 15.44
N ASP A 649 -18.15 13.22 16.66
CA ASP A 649 -18.39 12.50 17.93
C ASP A 649 -17.44 11.33 18.29
N ALA A 650 -16.49 10.98 17.43
CA ALA A 650 -15.57 9.85 17.62
C ALA A 650 -14.52 10.10 18.71
N VAL A 651 -14.01 9.02 19.31
CA VAL A 651 -13.09 9.06 20.45
C VAL A 651 -11.89 8.14 20.24
N ASN A 652 -10.70 8.60 20.63
CA ASN A 652 -9.40 7.89 20.53
C ASN A 652 -8.97 7.51 19.10
N ALA A 653 -9.59 8.06 18.05
CA ALA A 653 -9.24 7.71 16.68
C ALA A 653 -7.84 8.21 16.28
N THR A 654 -7.14 7.41 15.48
CA THR A 654 -5.79 7.71 14.97
C THR A 654 -5.85 7.94 13.46
N ILE A 655 -5.25 9.04 13.00
CA ILE A 655 -5.10 9.43 11.60
C ILE A 655 -3.59 9.57 11.37
N GLN A 656 -2.96 8.58 10.73
CA GLN A 656 -1.50 8.55 10.56
C GLN A 656 -1.07 8.18 9.13
N HIS A 657 -0.02 8.80 8.59
CA HIS A 657 0.54 8.42 7.28
C HIS A 657 -0.48 8.45 6.12
N ASN A 658 -1.48 9.33 6.17
CA ASN A 658 -2.44 9.51 5.08
C ASN A 658 -2.01 10.69 4.18
N ARG A 659 -2.25 10.58 2.88
CA ARG A 659 -2.21 11.73 1.95
C ARG A 659 -3.62 12.25 1.75
N ILE A 660 -3.86 13.49 2.13
CA ILE A 660 -5.16 14.16 2.09
C ILE A 660 -4.97 15.46 1.31
N SER A 661 -5.49 15.53 0.09
CA SER A 661 -5.19 16.64 -0.82
C SER A 661 -6.37 17.07 -1.69
N SER A 662 -6.35 18.33 -2.10
CA SER A 662 -7.33 18.92 -3.02
C SER A 662 -8.78 18.98 -2.51
N SER A 663 -9.06 18.76 -1.22
CA SER A 663 -10.45 18.76 -0.73
C SER A 663 -11.16 20.11 -0.90
N THR A 664 -12.44 20.09 -1.31
CA THR A 664 -13.22 21.29 -1.65
C THR A 664 -13.43 22.24 -0.47
N TYR A 665 -13.63 21.70 0.73
CA TYR A 665 -13.83 22.46 1.96
C TYR A 665 -12.69 22.24 2.95
N PHE A 666 -12.54 21.03 3.49
CA PHE A 666 -11.58 20.72 4.55
C PHE A 666 -10.85 19.40 4.33
N GLY A 667 -9.53 19.37 4.55
CA GLY A 667 -8.78 18.10 4.61
C GLY A 667 -9.17 17.26 5.85
N LEU A 668 -9.28 17.91 7.00
CA LEU A 668 -9.73 17.32 8.26
C LEU A 668 -10.86 18.18 8.87
N ASN A 669 -12.10 17.70 8.86
CA ASN A 669 -13.22 18.30 9.58
C ASN A 669 -13.44 17.56 10.91
N LEU A 670 -12.87 18.08 12.00
CA LEU A 670 -12.79 17.40 13.29
C LEU A 670 -13.82 17.99 14.26
N THR A 671 -15.09 17.58 14.16
CA THR A 671 -16.22 18.15 14.90
C THR A 671 -16.60 17.28 16.11
N THR A 672 -16.70 17.88 17.30
CA THR A 672 -16.97 17.21 18.61
C THR A 672 -16.06 16.02 18.98
N ALA A 673 -15.09 15.64 18.14
CA ALA A 673 -14.20 14.50 18.33
C ALA A 673 -13.22 14.67 19.51
N LYS A 674 -12.73 13.56 20.07
CA LYS A 674 -12.00 13.57 21.34
C LYS A 674 -10.80 12.62 21.36
N ASN A 675 -9.70 13.06 21.98
CA ASN A 675 -8.45 12.28 22.15
C ASN A 675 -7.84 11.77 20.84
N LEU A 676 -7.90 12.56 19.76
CA LEU A 676 -7.37 12.14 18.46
C LEU A 676 -5.84 12.14 18.44
N THR A 677 -5.25 11.25 17.65
CA THR A 677 -3.83 11.32 17.26
C THR A 677 -3.75 11.57 15.75
N VAL A 678 -3.16 12.70 15.35
CA VAL A 678 -3.08 13.15 13.95
C VAL A 678 -1.63 13.50 13.65
N VAL A 679 -0.86 12.55 13.11
CA VAL A 679 0.60 12.65 12.95
C VAL A 679 1.08 12.03 11.64
N ASP A 680 2.17 12.52 11.07
CA ASP A 680 2.74 12.04 9.80
C ASP A 680 1.74 12.05 8.62
N ASN A 681 0.80 12.99 8.54
CA ASN A 681 -0.09 13.11 7.37
C ASN A 681 0.41 14.18 6.39
N TYR A 682 0.15 13.99 5.10
CA TYR A 682 0.34 15.02 4.08
C TYR A 682 -0.98 15.75 3.88
N LEU A 683 -1.05 16.99 4.37
CA LEU A 683 -2.24 17.85 4.34
C LEU A 683 -2.01 18.98 3.34
N ASP A 684 -2.69 18.93 2.19
CA ASP A 684 -2.50 19.88 1.08
C ASP A 684 -3.85 20.22 0.43
N ASN A 685 -4.64 21.03 1.14
CA ASN A 685 -6.06 21.29 0.86
C ASN A 685 -6.37 22.78 0.89
N ARG A 686 -7.57 23.14 0.41
CA ARG A 686 -8.07 24.53 0.48
C ARG A 686 -8.09 25.08 1.90
N VAL A 687 -8.46 24.24 2.87
CA VAL A 687 -8.24 24.45 4.31
C VAL A 687 -7.85 23.09 4.89
N ASN A 688 -6.66 22.96 5.48
CA ASN A 688 -6.20 21.66 5.97
C ASN A 688 -6.98 21.12 7.17
N VAL A 689 -7.47 21.99 8.06
CA VAL A 689 -8.14 21.60 9.31
C VAL A 689 -9.29 22.56 9.66
N ASN A 690 -10.47 22.01 9.93
CA ASN A 690 -11.55 22.66 10.69
C ASN A 690 -11.60 22.10 12.12
N LEU A 691 -11.73 22.99 13.10
CA LEU A 691 -11.76 22.67 14.54
C LEU A 691 -12.76 23.60 15.27
N PRO A 692 -14.01 23.19 15.48
CA PRO A 692 -14.91 23.84 16.42
C PRO A 692 -14.41 23.68 17.87
N ASN A 693 -14.88 24.56 18.76
CA ASN A 693 -14.44 24.64 20.17
C ASN A 693 -14.74 23.40 21.01
N ASP A 694 -15.63 22.51 20.54
CA ASP A 694 -16.11 21.33 21.26
C ASP A 694 -15.23 20.07 21.03
N THR A 695 -14.19 20.20 20.20
CA THR A 695 -13.21 19.14 19.88
C THR A 695 -12.04 19.20 20.87
N VAL A 696 -11.76 18.09 21.57
CA VAL A 696 -10.94 18.10 22.80
C VAL A 696 -9.81 17.08 22.76
N ASN A 697 -8.58 17.54 23.06
CA ASN A 697 -7.34 16.77 23.01
C ASN A 697 -7.04 16.19 21.62
N VAL A 698 -6.18 16.85 20.86
CA VAL A 698 -5.59 16.28 19.64
C VAL A 698 -4.06 16.31 19.76
N ILE A 699 -3.43 15.16 19.55
CA ILE A 699 -1.98 15.00 19.50
C ILE A 699 -1.55 15.23 18.05
N TRP A 700 -0.92 16.39 17.79
CA TRP A 700 -0.51 16.82 16.44
C TRP A 700 0.91 16.41 16.06
N ASN A 701 1.71 15.93 17.02
CA ASN A 701 3.02 15.34 16.76
C ASN A 701 3.38 14.31 17.84
N LEU A 702 4.15 13.29 17.45
CA LEU A 702 4.87 12.43 18.38
C LEU A 702 6.29 13.00 18.65
N PRO A 703 7.06 12.46 19.62
CA PRO A 703 8.48 12.77 19.74
C PRO A 703 9.24 12.33 18.48
N ALA A 704 10.25 13.10 18.07
CA ALA A 704 11.07 12.79 16.89
C ALA A 704 11.70 11.38 16.98
N SER A 705 11.52 10.58 15.93
CA SER A 705 12.11 9.24 15.80
C SER A 705 12.61 8.97 14.39
N THR A 706 13.59 8.09 14.24
CA THR A 706 14.02 7.57 12.93
C THR A 706 12.96 6.62 12.36
N GLY A 707 12.75 6.69 11.05
CA GLY A 707 11.76 5.92 10.29
C GLY A 707 11.27 6.73 9.09
N GLU A 708 10.92 6.10 7.98
CA GLU A 708 10.39 6.83 6.83
C GLU A 708 9.01 7.44 7.15
N ASN A 709 8.74 8.59 6.53
CA ASN A 709 7.58 9.43 6.78
C ASN A 709 6.83 9.71 5.47
N ILE A 710 5.67 10.38 5.55
CA ILE A 710 4.77 10.56 4.40
C ILE A 710 5.37 11.34 3.22
N ILE A 711 6.42 12.13 3.44
CA ILE A 711 7.16 12.88 2.41
C ILE A 711 8.49 12.22 1.99
N GLY A 712 8.78 11.00 2.47
CA GLY A 712 9.98 10.24 2.12
C GLY A 712 11.26 10.64 2.87
N ASN A 713 11.17 11.48 3.92
CA ASN A 713 12.30 11.72 4.83
C ASN A 713 12.36 10.59 5.88
N ASN A 714 13.56 10.25 6.37
CA ASN A 714 13.77 9.21 7.39
C ASN A 714 13.57 9.70 8.85
N VAL A 715 12.61 10.60 9.07
CA VAL A 715 12.25 11.15 10.40
C VAL A 715 10.74 11.25 10.58
N THR A 716 10.21 10.71 11.68
CA THR A 716 8.79 10.78 12.05
C THR A 716 8.59 11.76 13.21
N GLY A 717 7.48 12.52 13.22
CA GLY A 717 7.21 13.56 14.20
C GLY A 717 5.81 14.15 14.10
N GLY A 718 5.67 15.32 13.48
CA GLY A 718 4.41 15.99 13.15
C GLY A 718 3.88 15.65 11.76
N ASN A 719 3.15 16.57 11.14
CA ASN A 719 2.52 16.43 9.82
C ASN A 719 3.16 17.39 8.79
N TYR A 720 2.93 17.15 7.50
CA TYR A 720 3.24 18.10 6.43
C TYR A 720 2.03 19.00 6.16
N TRP A 721 2.23 20.31 6.22
CA TRP A 721 1.19 21.34 6.12
C TRP A 721 1.34 22.15 4.83
N GLY A 722 1.09 21.50 3.70
CA GLY A 722 1.15 22.10 2.36
C GLY A 722 -0.07 22.98 2.03
N GLY A 723 -0.04 23.60 0.84
CA GLY A 723 -1.16 24.32 0.27
C GLY A 723 -1.12 24.34 -1.25
N LEU A 724 -2.31 24.37 -1.87
CA LEU A 724 -2.54 24.08 -3.30
C LEU A 724 -1.79 24.98 -4.31
N ASP A 725 -1.21 26.10 -3.87
CA ASP A 725 -0.40 27.02 -4.68
C ASP A 725 1.12 26.95 -4.37
N GLY A 726 1.54 26.00 -3.52
CA GLY A 726 2.92 25.86 -3.04
C GLY A 726 3.32 26.89 -1.98
N THR A 727 2.36 27.55 -1.32
CA THR A 727 2.61 28.53 -0.25
C THR A 727 2.14 28.09 1.14
N GLY A 728 1.81 26.80 1.29
CA GLY A 728 1.51 26.20 2.59
C GLY A 728 2.69 26.30 3.56
N PHE A 729 2.41 26.15 4.85
CA PHE A 729 3.41 26.32 5.90
C PHE A 729 4.64 25.44 5.68
N SER A 730 4.46 24.14 5.41
CA SER A 730 5.57 23.21 5.16
C SER A 730 6.22 23.35 3.78
N ASP A 731 5.61 24.09 2.85
CA ASP A 731 6.20 24.39 1.54
C ASP A 731 7.25 25.51 1.63
N ILE A 732 7.11 26.41 2.60
CA ILE A 732 7.95 27.63 2.75
C ILE A 732 8.68 27.75 4.10
N ALA A 733 8.40 26.88 5.07
CA ALA A 733 9.07 26.87 6.37
C ALA A 733 10.56 26.52 6.23
N ALA A 734 11.38 27.12 7.11
CA ALA A 734 12.80 26.87 7.13
C ALA A 734 13.15 25.70 8.07
N ASP A 735 14.00 24.81 7.56
CA ASP A 735 14.87 23.94 8.35
C ASP A 735 16.31 24.45 8.14
N ASN A 736 16.85 25.16 9.12
CA ASN A 736 18.24 25.66 9.10
C ASN A 736 19.23 24.65 9.69
N ASN A 737 18.74 23.53 10.24
CA ASN A 737 19.53 22.59 11.02
C ASN A 737 19.70 21.21 10.31
N ASN A 738 18.87 20.95 9.30
CA ASN A 738 18.74 19.75 8.47
C ASN A 738 18.28 18.49 9.23
N ASP A 739 17.41 18.63 10.24
CA ASP A 739 16.77 17.49 10.91
C ASP A 739 15.47 17.00 10.25
N GLY A 740 14.94 17.73 9.27
CA GLY A 740 13.73 17.39 8.50
C GLY A 740 12.43 17.98 9.07
N PHE A 741 12.51 18.81 10.11
CA PHE A 741 11.39 19.53 10.71
C PHE A 741 11.53 21.06 10.55
N ALA A 742 10.42 21.78 10.56
CA ALA A 742 10.44 23.24 10.60
C ALA A 742 11.01 23.76 11.93
N ASP A 743 11.95 24.72 11.89
CA ASP A 743 12.49 25.40 13.09
C ASP A 743 11.40 26.19 13.88
N THR A 744 10.21 26.36 13.30
CA THR A 744 9.06 27.01 13.91
C THR A 744 7.87 26.06 14.01
N PRO A 745 7.21 25.93 15.18
CA PRO A 745 5.97 25.15 15.32
C PRO A 745 4.80 25.72 14.48
N TYR A 746 3.91 24.83 14.00
CA TYR A 746 2.71 25.23 13.28
C TYR A 746 1.51 25.36 14.23
N ILE A 747 0.89 26.54 14.26
CA ILE A 747 -0.23 26.87 15.17
C ILE A 747 -1.57 26.53 14.52
N ILE A 748 -2.33 25.62 15.13
CA ILE A 748 -3.53 25.02 14.54
C ILE A 748 -4.77 25.60 15.25
N GLY A 749 -5.48 26.50 14.58
CA GLY A 749 -6.71 27.15 15.07
C GLY A 749 -6.54 27.99 16.36
N GLY A 750 -5.33 28.12 16.90
CA GLY A 750 -5.07 28.69 18.23
C GLY A 750 -5.37 27.74 19.39
N ILE A 751 -5.77 26.48 19.13
CA ILE A 751 -6.10 25.47 20.15
C ILE A 751 -5.15 24.26 20.12
N GLY A 752 -4.47 24.02 19.01
CA GLY A 752 -3.44 23.00 18.84
C GLY A 752 -2.12 23.59 18.35
N THR A 753 -1.05 22.81 18.43
CA THR A 753 0.25 23.15 17.83
C THR A 753 0.98 21.87 17.47
N ASP A 754 1.41 21.77 16.22
CA ASP A 754 2.39 20.78 15.79
C ASP A 754 3.79 21.33 16.10
N GLN A 755 4.52 20.66 17.01
CA GLN A 755 5.86 21.06 17.44
C GLN A 755 6.98 20.52 16.53
N LEU A 756 6.66 19.61 15.59
CA LEU A 756 7.62 19.03 14.64
C LEU A 756 7.01 18.96 13.22
N PRO A 757 6.60 20.09 12.61
CA PRO A 757 6.02 20.09 11.27
C PRO A 757 7.05 19.56 10.26
N LEU A 758 6.65 18.59 9.43
CA LEU A 758 7.52 18.01 8.41
C LEU A 758 7.81 19.03 7.30
N VAL A 759 9.05 19.06 6.78
CA VAL A 759 9.42 19.87 5.61
C VAL A 759 10.29 19.08 4.62
N ARG A 760 10.25 19.44 3.33
CA ARG A 760 11.07 18.81 2.29
C ARG A 760 12.50 19.35 2.35
N PHE A 761 13.51 18.46 2.30
CA PHE A 761 14.92 18.87 2.28
C PHE A 761 15.23 19.83 1.11
N THR A 762 15.67 21.05 1.43
CA THR A 762 16.19 21.99 0.41
C THR A 762 17.56 21.51 -0.08
N HIS A 763 17.57 20.72 -1.15
CA HIS A 763 18.80 20.33 -1.85
C HIS A 763 19.49 21.56 -2.45
N VAL A 764 20.45 22.12 -1.70
CA VAL A 764 21.35 23.15 -2.21
C VAL A 764 22.28 22.51 -3.25
N GLN A 765 21.88 22.58 -4.51
CA GLN A 765 22.70 22.20 -5.67
C GLN A 765 23.90 23.16 -5.78
N ILE A 766 25.01 22.81 -5.15
CA ILE A 766 26.27 23.56 -5.28
C ILE A 766 26.91 23.21 -6.62
N GLU A 767 26.47 23.87 -7.69
CA GLU A 767 27.14 23.85 -9.00
C GLU A 767 28.57 24.40 -8.88
N THR A 768 29.53 23.50 -8.67
CA THR A 768 30.97 23.85 -8.68
C THR A 768 31.43 24.05 -10.12
N ASN A 769 31.21 25.26 -10.64
CA ASN A 769 31.64 25.69 -11.98
C ASN A 769 33.18 25.75 -12.11
N VAL A 770 33.82 24.58 -12.25
CA VAL A 770 35.26 24.43 -12.52
C VAL A 770 35.50 24.48 -14.03
N THR A 771 35.71 25.68 -14.57
CA THR A 771 36.09 25.87 -15.98
C THR A 771 37.55 25.49 -16.20
N ASP A 772 37.86 24.22 -16.49
CA ASP A 772 39.21 23.86 -16.96
C ASP A 772 39.38 24.17 -18.46
N ALA A 773 40.21 25.16 -18.74
CA ALA A 773 40.47 25.66 -20.08
C ALA A 773 41.57 24.85 -20.81
N ARG A 774 41.37 23.53 -21.01
CA ARG A 774 41.93 22.69 -22.12
C ARG A 774 41.56 21.19 -22.08
N THR A 775 40.36 20.81 -22.54
CA THR A 775 40.10 19.76 -23.56
C THR A 775 38.59 19.53 -23.75
N ASN A 776 38.15 19.15 -24.96
CA ASN A 776 36.77 18.72 -25.19
C ASN A 776 36.58 17.25 -24.80
N SER A 777 35.96 17.00 -23.64
CA SER A 777 35.45 15.70 -23.22
C SER A 777 34.34 15.89 -22.17
N GLU A 778 33.33 15.03 -22.19
CA GLU A 778 32.19 15.02 -21.25
C GLU A 778 32.63 15.03 -19.77
N PRO A 779 31.86 15.65 -18.85
CA PRO A 779 32.18 15.66 -17.43
C PRO A 779 32.02 14.27 -16.81
N VAL A 780 33.06 13.82 -16.11
CA VAL A 780 33.00 12.58 -15.30
C VAL A 780 32.43 12.92 -13.93
N VAL A 781 31.22 12.44 -13.64
CA VAL A 781 30.71 12.38 -12.26
C VAL A 781 31.47 11.27 -11.54
N GLN A 782 32.37 11.66 -10.63
CA GLN A 782 33.02 10.74 -9.71
C GLN A 782 32.33 10.82 -8.35
N GLU A 783 31.35 9.95 -8.15
CA GLU A 783 30.67 9.77 -6.87
C GLU A 783 31.67 9.21 -5.82
N LEU A 784 31.51 9.62 -4.56
CA LEU A 784 32.36 9.21 -3.44
C LEU A 784 31.52 8.46 -2.40
N ASP A 785 31.98 7.27 -2.01
CA ASP A 785 31.30 6.40 -1.05
C ASP A 785 31.02 7.10 0.30
N PRO A 786 29.90 6.76 0.98
CA PRO A 786 29.46 7.44 2.19
C PRO A 786 30.41 7.26 3.37
N ILE A 787 30.94 8.37 3.88
CA ILE A 787 31.85 8.40 5.02
C ILE A 787 31.05 8.23 6.33
N THR A 788 31.35 7.15 7.08
CA THR A 788 30.78 6.90 8.41
C THR A 788 31.19 8.00 9.40
N GLN A 789 30.28 8.41 10.30
CA GLN A 789 30.54 9.48 11.27
C GLN A 789 31.82 9.24 12.10
N GLY A 790 32.76 10.19 12.04
CA GLY A 790 33.98 10.19 12.84
C GLY A 790 34.57 11.60 12.95
N THR A 791 34.58 12.17 14.15
CA THR A 791 35.02 13.56 14.38
C THR A 791 36.51 13.75 14.10
N THR A 792 36.88 14.55 13.09
CA THR A 792 38.26 15.03 12.89
C THR A 792 38.26 16.50 12.45
N THR A 793 38.82 17.39 13.28
CA THR A 793 39.09 18.78 12.91
C THR A 793 40.31 18.88 12.00
N LEU A 794 40.17 19.55 10.85
CA LEU A 794 41.28 19.82 9.92
C LEU A 794 41.59 21.33 9.85
N SER A 795 42.80 21.69 10.28
CA SER A 795 43.33 23.06 10.20
C SER A 795 44.10 23.27 8.90
N PHE A 796 43.72 24.27 8.11
CA PHE A 796 44.40 24.60 6.86
C PHE A 796 45.74 25.34 7.09
N GLY A 797 46.84 24.74 6.64
CA GLY A 797 48.15 25.36 6.60
C GLY A 797 48.36 26.18 5.32
N LEU A 798 48.44 27.51 5.45
CA LEU A 798 48.75 28.40 4.32
C LEU A 798 50.21 28.25 3.86
N GLN A 799 50.43 28.05 2.55
CA GLN A 799 51.76 28.18 1.93
C GLN A 799 51.73 29.23 0.81
N LYS A 800 52.73 30.13 0.80
CA LYS A 800 52.82 31.26 -0.13
C LYS A 800 53.27 30.83 -1.53
N VAL A 801 52.70 31.48 -2.54
CA VAL A 801 53.27 31.59 -3.90
C VAL A 801 53.79 33.01 -4.11
N TYR A 802 54.93 33.16 -4.78
CA TYR A 802 55.51 34.46 -5.15
C TYR A 802 55.12 34.85 -6.58
N PRO A 803 54.88 36.15 -6.88
CA PRO A 803 54.64 36.61 -8.25
C PRO A 803 55.95 36.74 -9.05
N ILE A 804 55.90 36.39 -10.34
CA ILE A 804 56.97 36.68 -11.30
C ILE A 804 56.60 37.96 -12.06
N GLY A 805 57.57 38.86 -12.23
CA GLY A 805 57.35 40.24 -12.65
C GLY A 805 57.05 40.44 -14.14
N SER A 806 56.37 41.56 -14.42
CA SER A 806 56.20 42.09 -15.78
C SER A 806 57.49 42.72 -16.30
N SER A 807 57.64 42.79 -17.63
CA SER A 807 58.62 43.67 -18.26
C SER A 807 58.02 44.32 -19.51
N PHE A 808 58.15 45.64 -19.57
CA PHE A 808 58.00 46.45 -20.79
C PHE A 808 58.98 47.61 -20.67
N SER A 809 59.57 48.03 -21.80
CA SER A 809 60.72 48.93 -21.79
C SER A 809 60.41 50.26 -22.48
N ARG A 810 60.63 51.36 -21.76
CA ARG A 810 61.60 52.40 -22.15
C ARG A 810 61.96 53.33 -21.00
#